data_AF-A0A928FN87-F1
#
_entry.id   AF-A0A928FN87-F1
#
_cell.length_a   1.000
_cell.length_b   1.000
_cell.length_c   1.000
_cell.angle_alpha   90.00
_cell.angle_beta   90.00
_cell.angle_gamma   90.00
#
_symmetry.space_group_name_H-M   'P 1'
#
loop_
_entity.id
_entity.type
_entity.pdbx_description
1 polymer ?
#
loop_
_entity_poly.entity_id
_entity_poly.type
_entity_poly.pdbx_seq_one_letter_code
_entity_poly.pdbx_strand_id
1 'polypeptide(L)'
;MKKTIIIHEALRKVNGVFFSFLLAFIFILSSVNFTVVSAELSDSYDLRDFGYVTSVKNQGSANTCWVFSAIGAIESSLIVGGYADSTIDLSEAHLGWFSINTAIDDENDLTYGDGYSTSNPFQYGGNDLYVIWALSRGFGLELEEFAEYDVNNINSTFVRENERYVSEYTVTEVNIFEKTEITSIKKAIVKNGALMASYRDTPTFYSDSENGYCFFENLYTTSNHAALIVGWDDNFSKDNFGTIKPTTDGAWLCRNTRGESWGDDGYFWISYETSSLKRIVSFTAKPSENDIHQIYQYDGYGFSKSLVLDKSGTVYNANIFDATENGLLKKIAFYAADPELEHEISVYALNEGYTSPTDGELLCRFNRFAPAVGYYLCDLPSPVPVIEGKAFSIVLKISGDTEVHFYTEGTDNRTSSIGKSFASADCINWIDIADNNYGNLCIKAHVEPEIYEAPDIQKLYDFMLPMGNEYYEDRKLSSLLEDAKEIISNGGSEREVLNNYLRLFCLYEKYYGHVTIENEEQFFVFADLVNNGNKFLDTVFVLTNDLDFSGLEFSFPSTFGGIFNGKNHSIKGINHQDDIDLGLFGHIQNKGIIKNIIVKDCTLSSTTYAGGIAARNSGLIINCAVYADLHSEYMNSGGIAGYNDGTIINCAVKSDTSQSNFGGIAGTNYYGTIKDCVAECNSFAITGNDALNTYKVHSSDDCIFIQGIKVPNSLLSSFVKLLKDIEPITEGYAHTDMIIGDYVIVLSGDVDGNGMLSATDYLRIKQYFLGTLPLTNSQIKAADIDSNGRIESTDYLSIKLHFLKLTDIYGG
;
A
#
# COMPACT_ATOMS: atom_id res chain seq x y z
N MET A 1 -21.24 -39.95 -46.82
CA MET A 1 -19.98 -39.21 -47.08
C MET A 1 -20.05 -38.14 -48.18
N LYS A 2 -20.85 -38.24 -49.26
CA LYS A 2 -20.91 -37.18 -50.31
C LYS A 2 -21.79 -35.95 -50.00
N LYS A 3 -22.70 -35.98 -49.02
CA LYS A 3 -23.56 -34.83 -48.67
C LYS A 3 -22.93 -33.87 -47.63
N THR A 4 -21.99 -34.33 -46.82
CA THR A 4 -21.34 -33.52 -45.75
C THR A 4 -20.23 -32.62 -46.30
N ILE A 5 -19.59 -33.00 -47.41
CA ILE A 5 -18.49 -32.24 -48.04
C ILE A 5 -19.02 -30.99 -48.76
N ILE A 6 -20.24 -31.04 -49.32
CA ILE A 6 -20.82 -29.93 -50.09
C ILE A 6 -21.21 -28.74 -49.18
N ILE A 7 -21.55 -29.00 -47.91
CA ILE A 7 -21.90 -27.94 -46.94
C ILE A 7 -20.64 -27.22 -46.44
N HIS A 8 -19.51 -27.93 -46.27
CA HIS A 8 -18.24 -27.33 -45.87
C HIS A 8 -17.60 -26.44 -46.96
N GLU A 9 -17.74 -26.82 -48.24
CA GLU A 9 -17.28 -25.99 -49.36
C GLU A 9 -18.16 -24.75 -49.61
N ALA A 10 -19.47 -24.85 -49.37
CA ALA A 10 -20.38 -23.72 -49.45
C ALA A 10 -20.11 -22.70 -48.32
N LEU A 11 -19.88 -23.16 -47.08
CA LEU A 11 -19.54 -22.30 -45.94
C LEU A 11 -18.18 -21.60 -46.10
N ARG A 12 -17.17 -22.28 -46.69
CA ARG A 12 -15.88 -21.64 -47.04
C ARG A 12 -16.02 -20.54 -48.09
N LYS A 13 -16.90 -20.72 -49.08
CA LYS A 13 -17.15 -19.69 -50.10
C LYS A 13 -17.95 -18.51 -49.56
N VAL A 14 -18.90 -18.73 -48.64
CA VAL A 14 -19.65 -17.64 -47.99
C VAL A 14 -18.75 -16.83 -47.05
N ASN A 15 -17.89 -17.48 -46.25
CA ASN A 15 -16.94 -16.78 -45.38
C ASN A 15 -15.84 -16.05 -46.17
N GLY A 16 -15.37 -16.60 -47.30
CA GLY A 16 -14.41 -15.92 -48.17
C GLY A 16 -14.97 -14.65 -48.84
N VAL A 17 -16.26 -14.66 -49.23
CA VAL A 17 -16.93 -13.46 -49.79
C VAL A 17 -17.18 -12.42 -48.69
N PHE A 18 -17.57 -12.82 -47.48
CA PHE A 18 -17.73 -11.90 -46.34
C PHE A 18 -16.41 -11.24 -45.92
N PHE A 19 -15.31 -12.00 -45.91
CA PHE A 19 -13.97 -11.49 -45.59
C PHE A 19 -13.44 -10.53 -46.68
N SER A 20 -13.78 -10.80 -47.95
CA SER A 20 -13.42 -9.92 -49.07
C SER A 20 -14.21 -8.61 -49.07
N PHE A 21 -15.49 -8.64 -48.66
CA PHE A 21 -16.30 -7.44 -48.47
C PHE A 21 -15.84 -6.61 -47.28
N LEU A 22 -15.42 -7.24 -46.18
CA LEU A 22 -14.88 -6.54 -45.00
C LEU A 22 -13.55 -5.86 -45.31
N LEU A 23 -12.64 -6.54 -46.03
CA LEU A 23 -11.38 -5.94 -46.50
C LEU A 23 -11.59 -4.84 -47.53
N ALA A 24 -12.57 -4.98 -48.44
CA ALA A 24 -12.94 -3.90 -49.35
C ALA A 24 -13.59 -2.71 -48.62
N PHE A 25 -14.35 -2.94 -47.55
CA PHE A 25 -14.92 -1.89 -46.72
C PHE A 25 -13.84 -1.16 -45.91
N ILE A 26 -12.84 -1.88 -45.39
CA ILE A 26 -11.66 -1.33 -44.71
C ILE A 26 -10.77 -0.55 -45.71
N PHE A 27 -10.62 -1.02 -46.95
CA PHE A 27 -9.88 -0.30 -48.01
C PHE A 27 -10.61 0.94 -48.53
N ILE A 28 -11.95 0.93 -48.54
CA ILE A 28 -12.75 2.12 -48.88
C ILE A 28 -12.61 3.15 -47.75
N LEU A 29 -12.61 2.74 -46.48
CA LEU A 29 -12.35 3.63 -45.34
C LEU A 29 -10.90 4.19 -45.32
N SER A 30 -9.90 3.43 -45.77
CA SER A 30 -8.51 3.92 -45.86
C SER A 30 -8.22 4.80 -47.09
N SER A 31 -9.18 4.96 -48.00
CA SER A 31 -9.05 5.79 -49.21
C SER A 31 -10.06 6.93 -49.31
N VAL A 32 -10.96 7.08 -48.33
CA VAL A 32 -11.66 8.36 -48.13
C VAL A 32 -10.70 9.27 -47.36
N ASN A 33 -10.12 10.25 -48.04
CA ASN A 33 -9.63 11.45 -47.37
C ASN A 33 -10.86 12.09 -46.69
N PHE A 34 -11.12 11.73 -45.44
CA PHE A 34 -11.95 12.53 -44.56
C PHE A 34 -11.24 13.87 -44.46
N THR A 35 -11.67 14.82 -45.28
CA THR A 35 -11.55 16.22 -44.91
C THR A 35 -12.38 16.31 -43.64
N VAL A 36 -11.73 16.18 -42.49
CA VAL A 36 -12.33 16.53 -41.21
C VAL A 36 -12.63 18.01 -41.35
N VAL A 37 -13.87 18.32 -41.73
CA VAL A 37 -14.41 19.65 -41.50
C VAL A 37 -14.43 19.77 -39.99
N SER A 38 -13.40 20.41 -39.44
CA SER A 38 -13.39 20.87 -38.06
C SER A 38 -14.69 21.64 -37.87
N ALA A 39 -15.67 21.06 -37.19
CA ALA A 39 -16.85 21.82 -36.78
C ALA A 39 -16.33 23.01 -35.98
N GLU A 40 -16.64 24.23 -36.44
CA GLU A 40 -16.33 25.42 -35.64
C GLU A 40 -17.09 25.31 -34.32
N LEU A 41 -16.36 25.47 -33.21
CA LEU A 41 -16.96 25.52 -31.88
C LEU A 41 -17.88 26.74 -31.80
N SER A 42 -18.97 26.63 -31.03
CA SER A 42 -19.83 27.78 -30.77
C SER A 42 -19.10 28.84 -29.94
N ASP A 43 -19.51 30.10 -30.11
CA ASP A 43 -18.97 31.23 -29.34
C ASP A 43 -19.26 31.08 -27.84
N SER A 44 -20.30 30.34 -27.46
CA SER A 44 -20.64 30.03 -26.07
C SER A 44 -21.06 28.57 -25.90
N TYR A 45 -20.85 28.04 -24.69
CA TYR A 45 -21.24 26.68 -24.32
C TYR A 45 -21.40 26.58 -22.81
N ASP A 46 -22.45 25.92 -22.33
CA ASP A 46 -22.73 25.73 -20.91
C ASP A 46 -23.14 24.27 -20.66
N LEU A 47 -22.34 23.53 -19.89
CA LEU A 47 -22.63 22.13 -19.56
C LEU A 47 -23.93 21.95 -18.77
N ARG A 48 -24.41 22.99 -18.07
CA ARG A 48 -25.65 22.94 -17.28
C ARG A 48 -26.87 22.75 -18.16
N ASP A 49 -26.88 23.32 -19.36
CA ASP A 49 -27.98 23.19 -20.33
C ASP A 49 -28.23 21.74 -20.75
N PHE A 50 -27.22 20.87 -20.58
CA PHE A 50 -27.25 19.46 -20.95
C PHE A 50 -27.34 18.52 -19.73
N GLY A 51 -27.33 19.05 -18.51
CA GLY A 51 -27.28 18.22 -17.29
C GLY A 51 -25.94 17.50 -17.10
N TYR A 52 -24.85 18.01 -17.66
CA TYR A 52 -23.53 17.38 -17.63
C TYR A 52 -22.67 17.77 -16.42
N VAL A 53 -23.27 18.38 -15.41
CA VAL A 53 -22.61 18.75 -14.14
C VAL A 53 -23.49 18.37 -12.97
N THR A 54 -22.86 17.98 -11.87
CA THR A 54 -23.49 17.68 -10.58
C THR A 54 -23.86 18.95 -9.81
N SER A 55 -24.50 18.82 -8.65
CA SER A 55 -24.81 19.95 -7.76
C SER A 55 -23.55 20.65 -7.22
N VAL A 56 -23.69 21.90 -6.75
CA VAL A 56 -22.59 22.65 -6.14
C VAL A 56 -22.33 22.16 -4.71
N LYS A 57 -21.15 21.58 -4.48
CA LYS A 57 -20.72 21.11 -3.16
C LYS A 57 -19.96 22.18 -2.36
N ASN A 58 -19.69 21.90 -1.08
CA ASN A 58 -19.05 22.86 -0.15
C ASN A 58 -17.90 22.22 0.63
N GLN A 59 -16.68 22.71 0.40
CA GLN A 59 -15.46 22.26 1.09
C GLN A 59 -15.34 22.76 2.54
N GLY A 60 -16.21 23.66 2.99
CA GLY A 60 -16.14 24.26 4.32
C GLY A 60 -14.82 24.98 4.58
N SER A 61 -14.22 24.76 5.75
CA SER A 61 -12.97 25.39 6.18
C SER A 61 -11.70 24.60 5.85
N ALA A 62 -11.81 23.51 5.09
CA ALA A 62 -10.64 22.71 4.71
C ALA A 62 -9.95 23.24 3.45
N ASN A 63 -8.69 22.87 3.27
CA ASN A 63 -7.87 23.24 2.11
C ASN A 63 -8.01 22.19 0.98
N THR A 64 -9.24 21.89 0.58
CA THR A 64 -9.58 20.75 -0.30
C THR A 64 -10.20 21.16 -1.65
N CYS A 65 -10.19 22.44 -2.01
CA CYS A 65 -10.72 22.95 -3.29
C CYS A 65 -10.25 22.17 -4.53
N TRP A 66 -9.00 21.70 -4.50
CA TRP A 66 -8.39 20.89 -5.55
C TRP A 66 -9.07 19.52 -5.72
N VAL A 67 -9.49 18.87 -4.62
CA VAL A 67 -10.22 17.59 -4.66
C VAL A 67 -11.62 17.78 -5.20
N PHE A 68 -12.36 18.77 -4.68
CA PHE A 68 -13.72 19.09 -5.16
C PHE A 68 -13.73 19.45 -6.66
N SER A 69 -12.72 20.19 -7.12
CA SER A 69 -12.61 20.54 -8.54
C SER A 69 -12.28 19.33 -9.40
N ALA A 70 -11.39 18.44 -8.94
CA ALA A 70 -11.06 17.22 -9.66
C ALA A 70 -12.24 16.24 -9.69
N ILE A 71 -12.91 16.00 -8.56
CA ILE A 71 -14.12 15.16 -8.51
C ILE A 71 -15.21 15.72 -9.41
N GLY A 72 -15.48 17.04 -9.37
CA GLY A 72 -16.46 17.65 -10.27
C GLY A 72 -16.13 17.46 -11.76
N ALA A 73 -14.85 17.46 -12.12
CA ALA A 73 -14.40 17.18 -13.49
C ALA A 73 -14.58 15.70 -13.85
N ILE A 74 -14.25 14.79 -12.93
CA ILE A 74 -14.41 13.35 -13.11
C ILE A 74 -15.90 12.96 -13.22
N GLU A 75 -16.75 13.45 -12.33
CA GLU A 75 -18.22 13.25 -12.38
C GLU A 75 -18.78 13.75 -13.71
N SER A 76 -18.40 14.96 -14.14
CA SER A 76 -18.83 15.51 -15.43
C SER A 76 -18.37 14.64 -16.61
N SER A 77 -17.16 14.09 -16.56
CA SER A 77 -16.64 13.16 -17.56
C SER A 77 -17.47 11.87 -17.64
N LEU A 78 -17.86 11.31 -16.49
CA LEU A 78 -18.71 10.12 -16.43
C LEU A 78 -20.09 10.38 -17.02
N ILE A 79 -20.66 11.56 -16.77
CA ILE A 79 -21.96 11.95 -17.33
C ILE A 79 -21.87 12.14 -18.84
N VAL A 80 -20.86 12.88 -19.34
CA VAL A 80 -20.65 13.07 -20.79
C VAL A 80 -20.37 11.74 -21.49
N GLY A 81 -19.65 10.83 -20.83
CA GLY A 81 -19.41 9.47 -21.31
C GLY A 81 -20.64 8.56 -21.31
N GLY A 82 -21.75 8.98 -20.69
CA GLY A 82 -22.97 8.18 -20.56
C GLY A 82 -22.87 7.04 -19.54
N TYR A 83 -21.91 7.11 -18.63
CA TYR A 83 -21.68 6.11 -17.58
C TYR A 83 -22.42 6.43 -16.28
N ALA A 84 -22.81 7.69 -16.11
CA ALA A 84 -23.54 8.18 -14.95
C ALA A 84 -24.54 9.27 -15.37
N ASP A 85 -25.44 9.65 -14.46
CA ASP A 85 -26.25 10.85 -14.58
C ASP A 85 -25.83 11.90 -13.54
N SER A 86 -26.51 13.04 -13.50
CA SER A 86 -26.19 14.15 -12.60
C SER A 86 -26.36 13.85 -11.10
N THR A 87 -26.81 12.65 -10.73
CA THR A 87 -26.95 12.20 -9.34
C THR A 87 -25.72 11.49 -8.78
N ILE A 88 -24.71 11.21 -9.63
CA ILE A 88 -23.44 10.67 -9.15
C ILE A 88 -22.79 11.59 -8.12
N ASP A 89 -22.28 11.00 -7.05
CA ASP A 89 -21.65 11.72 -5.94
C ASP A 89 -20.42 10.93 -5.47
N LEU A 90 -19.24 11.34 -5.95
CA LEU A 90 -17.97 10.75 -5.55
C LEU A 90 -17.42 11.43 -4.29
N SER A 91 -16.70 10.67 -3.47
CA SER A 91 -16.20 11.09 -2.17
C SER A 91 -14.96 11.98 -2.26
N GLU A 92 -15.10 13.26 -1.93
CA GLU A 92 -13.93 14.14 -1.76
C GLU A 92 -13.10 13.75 -0.53
N ALA A 93 -13.70 13.13 0.48
CA ALA A 93 -12.99 12.71 1.68
C ALA A 93 -11.99 11.59 1.36
N HIS A 94 -12.42 10.57 0.61
CA HIS A 94 -11.59 9.44 0.20
C HIS A 94 -10.42 9.88 -0.68
N LEU A 95 -10.72 10.57 -1.79
CA LEU A 95 -9.69 11.00 -2.72
C LEU A 95 -8.72 11.99 -2.06
N GLY A 96 -9.23 12.92 -1.25
CA GLY A 96 -8.42 13.88 -0.52
C GLY A 96 -7.50 13.24 0.53
N TRP A 97 -7.98 12.20 1.21
CA TRP A 97 -7.21 11.46 2.21
C TRP A 97 -6.02 10.74 1.55
N PHE A 98 -6.26 9.89 0.55
CA PHE A 98 -5.22 9.06 -0.07
C PHE A 98 -4.31 9.80 -1.04
N SER A 99 -4.72 10.98 -1.51
CA SER A 99 -3.85 11.86 -2.27
C SER A 99 -2.74 12.50 -1.43
N ILE A 100 -2.91 12.60 -0.11
CA ILE A 100 -1.89 13.11 0.83
C ILE A 100 -1.24 11.99 1.64
N ASN A 101 -2.04 11.03 2.12
CA ASN A 101 -1.57 9.85 2.85
C ASN A 101 -1.20 8.75 1.87
N THR A 102 -0.02 8.90 1.29
CA THR A 102 0.48 8.08 0.19
C THR A 102 1.34 6.92 0.63
N ALA A 103 1.83 6.91 1.87
CA ALA A 103 2.73 5.86 2.35
C ALA A 103 2.02 4.51 2.39
N ILE A 104 2.74 3.47 1.96
CA ILE A 104 2.29 2.09 1.95
C ILE A 104 3.02 1.33 3.07
N ASP A 105 2.25 0.65 3.92
CA ASP A 105 2.76 -0.10 5.08
C ASP A 105 3.08 -1.57 4.75
N ASP A 106 2.72 -2.06 3.55
CA ASP A 106 3.02 -3.43 3.10
C ASP A 106 4.45 -3.52 2.57
N GLU A 107 5.32 -4.23 3.28
CA GLU A 107 6.72 -4.45 2.92
C GLU A 107 6.93 -5.22 1.61
N ASN A 108 5.88 -5.85 1.07
CA ASN A 108 5.92 -6.56 -0.21
C ASN A 108 5.51 -5.68 -1.40
N ASP A 109 4.99 -4.47 -1.16
CA ASP A 109 4.69 -3.52 -2.23
C ASP A 109 6.00 -2.93 -2.78
N LEU A 110 6.09 -2.82 -4.11
CA LEU A 110 7.28 -2.25 -4.78
C LEU A 110 7.53 -0.78 -4.45
N THR A 111 6.53 -0.10 -3.89
CA THR A 111 6.58 1.29 -3.43
C THR A 111 6.64 1.40 -1.89
N TYR A 112 6.91 0.28 -1.20
CA TYR A 112 7.09 0.29 0.25
C TYR A 112 8.19 1.28 0.67
N GLY A 113 7.89 2.07 1.71
CA GLY A 113 8.79 3.10 2.21
C GLY A 113 8.75 4.41 1.43
N ASP A 114 8.02 4.48 0.31
CA ASP A 114 7.77 5.73 -0.40
C ASP A 114 6.61 6.51 0.23
N GLY A 115 6.64 7.82 0.03
CA GLY A 115 5.48 8.67 0.27
C GLY A 115 5.45 9.30 1.67
N TYR A 116 4.26 9.75 2.06
CA TYR A 116 4.05 10.57 3.25
C TYR A 116 2.74 10.19 3.93
N SER A 117 2.71 10.37 5.25
CA SER A 117 1.50 10.21 6.07
C SER A 117 1.36 11.36 7.06
N THR A 118 0.13 11.82 7.26
CA THR A 118 -0.25 12.87 8.20
C THR A 118 -1.61 12.57 8.82
N SER A 119 -1.78 13.00 10.07
CA SER A 119 -3.04 12.90 10.79
C SER A 119 -4.07 13.95 10.35
N ASN A 120 -3.68 14.93 9.52
CA ASN A 120 -4.57 16.00 9.07
C ASN A 120 -4.40 16.35 7.59
N PRO A 121 -4.72 15.43 6.67
CA PRO A 121 -4.47 15.61 5.23
C PRO A 121 -5.30 16.76 4.63
N PHE A 122 -6.50 17.01 5.14
CA PHE A 122 -7.42 18.03 4.60
C PHE A 122 -6.98 19.48 4.84
N GLN A 123 -5.98 19.72 5.71
CA GLN A 123 -5.40 21.04 5.95
C GLN A 123 -4.11 21.29 5.16
N TYR A 124 -3.52 20.26 4.55
CA TYR A 124 -2.23 20.39 3.86
C TYR A 124 -2.29 21.29 2.62
N GLY A 125 -3.46 21.31 1.95
CA GLY A 125 -3.57 21.89 0.61
C GLY A 125 -3.00 20.94 -0.45
N GLY A 126 -3.37 21.15 -1.70
CA GLY A 126 -2.96 20.27 -2.78
C GLY A 126 -3.20 20.89 -4.14
N ASN A 127 -2.94 20.10 -5.18
CA ASN A 127 -3.08 20.49 -6.57
C ASN A 127 -3.46 19.27 -7.43
N ASP A 128 -3.59 19.49 -8.72
CA ASP A 128 -3.96 18.45 -9.69
C ASP A 128 -2.96 17.28 -9.75
N LEU A 129 -1.66 17.50 -9.52
CA LEU A 129 -0.68 16.40 -9.50
C LEU A 129 -0.95 15.39 -8.39
N TYR A 130 -1.33 15.84 -7.19
CA TYR A 130 -1.63 14.92 -6.09
C TYR A 130 -2.79 13.97 -6.43
N VAL A 131 -3.80 14.49 -7.13
CA VAL A 131 -4.91 13.68 -7.65
C VAL A 131 -4.41 12.71 -8.71
N ILE A 132 -3.67 13.19 -9.71
CA ILE A 132 -3.17 12.35 -10.81
C ILE A 132 -2.28 11.24 -10.25
N TRP A 133 -1.37 11.56 -9.32
CA TRP A 133 -0.48 10.59 -8.72
C TRP A 133 -1.23 9.55 -7.89
N ALA A 134 -2.23 9.95 -7.09
CA ALA A 134 -3.09 9.01 -6.38
C ALA A 134 -3.80 8.03 -7.32
N LEU A 135 -4.53 8.55 -8.31
CA LEU A 135 -5.31 7.74 -9.24
C LEU A 135 -4.40 6.85 -10.10
N SER A 136 -3.22 7.34 -10.49
CA SER A 136 -2.25 6.56 -11.27
C SER A 136 -1.71 5.32 -10.53
N ARG A 137 -1.72 5.36 -9.19
CA ARG A 137 -1.26 4.26 -8.32
C ARG A 137 -2.36 3.24 -8.04
N GLY A 138 -3.54 3.44 -8.63
CA GLY A 138 -4.71 2.60 -8.39
C GLY A 138 -5.48 2.96 -7.13
N PHE A 139 -5.17 4.08 -6.47
CA PHE A 139 -6.02 4.57 -5.38
C PHE A 139 -7.37 4.94 -6.00
N GLY A 140 -8.43 4.36 -5.44
CA GLY A 140 -9.70 4.31 -6.14
C GLY A 140 -10.52 5.59 -6.02
N LEU A 141 -11.66 5.58 -6.71
CA LEU A 141 -12.72 6.57 -6.58
C LEU A 141 -13.91 5.90 -5.87
N GLU A 142 -14.16 6.34 -4.64
CA GLU A 142 -15.26 5.88 -3.80
C GLU A 142 -16.46 6.82 -3.89
N LEU A 143 -17.66 6.32 -3.58
CA LEU A 143 -18.90 7.10 -3.49
C LEU A 143 -18.96 7.86 -2.16
N GLU A 144 -19.51 9.07 -2.19
CA GLU A 144 -19.69 9.93 -1.01
C GLU A 144 -20.50 9.23 0.09
N GLU A 145 -21.44 8.36 -0.28
CA GLU A 145 -22.24 7.61 0.68
C GLU A 145 -21.42 6.64 1.56
N PHE A 146 -20.26 6.17 1.10
CA PHE A 146 -19.40 5.24 1.84
C PHE A 146 -18.25 5.94 2.56
N ALA A 147 -17.76 7.05 2.02
CA ALA A 147 -16.75 7.89 2.63
C ALA A 147 -17.20 9.37 2.68
N GLU A 148 -17.99 9.73 3.69
CA GLU A 148 -18.61 11.06 3.75
C GLU A 148 -17.63 12.20 4.04
N TYR A 149 -17.85 13.31 3.35
CA TYR A 149 -17.28 14.61 3.63
C TYR A 149 -18.14 15.37 4.66
N ASP A 150 -17.84 15.18 5.95
CA ASP A 150 -18.46 16.00 7.00
C ASP A 150 -17.88 17.43 7.01
N VAL A 151 -18.53 18.34 6.29
CA VAL A 151 -18.13 19.75 6.18
C VAL A 151 -17.93 20.46 7.53
N ASN A 152 -18.62 20.02 8.59
CA ASN A 152 -18.52 20.64 9.92
C ASN A 152 -17.40 20.05 10.77
N ASN A 153 -17.01 18.79 10.53
CA ASN A 153 -16.03 18.07 11.33
C ASN A 153 -14.91 17.42 10.50
N ILE A 154 -14.64 17.91 9.29
CA ILE A 154 -13.72 17.30 8.32
C ILE A 154 -12.31 17.01 8.88
N ASN A 155 -11.81 17.84 9.81
CA ASN A 155 -10.51 17.62 10.44
C ASN A 155 -10.46 16.40 11.39
N SER A 156 -11.63 15.85 11.74
CA SER A 156 -11.78 14.60 12.47
C SER A 156 -12.19 13.43 11.58
N THR A 157 -12.44 13.67 10.30
CA THR A 157 -12.71 12.63 9.32
C THR A 157 -11.46 11.79 9.13
N PHE A 158 -11.64 10.47 9.21
CA PHE A 158 -10.61 9.47 9.00
C PHE A 158 -11.14 8.48 7.96
N VAL A 159 -10.39 8.30 6.87
CA VAL A 159 -10.67 7.27 5.87
C VAL A 159 -9.72 6.11 6.15
N ARG A 160 -10.27 4.89 6.16
CA ARG A 160 -9.51 3.73 6.63
C ARG A 160 -8.62 3.18 5.54
N GLU A 161 -7.45 2.69 5.92
CA GLU A 161 -6.43 2.22 4.98
C GLU A 161 -6.92 1.13 4.01
N ASN A 162 -7.78 0.23 4.49
CA ASN A 162 -8.43 -0.80 3.68
C ASN A 162 -9.34 -0.25 2.56
N GLU A 163 -9.81 0.99 2.64
CA GLU A 163 -10.64 1.63 1.61
C GLU A 163 -9.81 2.19 0.45
N ARG A 164 -8.47 2.25 0.57
CA ARG A 164 -7.57 2.88 -0.41
C ARG A 164 -7.83 2.49 -1.85
N TYR A 165 -8.11 1.20 -2.06
CA TYR A 165 -8.27 0.60 -3.39
C TYR A 165 -9.74 0.38 -3.80
N VAL A 166 -10.70 0.83 -2.99
CA VAL A 166 -12.11 0.83 -3.40
C VAL A 166 -12.29 1.81 -4.55
N SER A 167 -12.73 1.28 -5.69
CA SER A 167 -12.75 2.02 -6.95
C SER A 167 -13.99 1.64 -7.75
N GLU A 168 -14.96 2.54 -7.83
CA GLU A 168 -16.11 2.42 -8.73
C GLU A 168 -15.77 2.86 -10.15
N TYR A 169 -14.86 3.82 -10.26
CA TYR A 169 -14.47 4.42 -11.53
C TYR A 169 -12.95 4.50 -11.65
N THR A 170 -12.46 4.44 -12.88
CA THR A 170 -11.04 4.58 -13.19
C THR A 170 -10.84 5.72 -14.17
N VAL A 171 -9.87 6.58 -13.87
CA VAL A 171 -9.40 7.61 -14.81
C VAL A 171 -8.42 6.96 -15.80
N THR A 172 -8.75 7.06 -17.08
CA THR A 172 -7.94 6.48 -18.16
C THR A 172 -7.03 7.49 -18.83
N GLU A 173 -7.38 8.77 -18.80
CA GLU A 173 -6.63 9.83 -19.46
C GLU A 173 -6.76 11.13 -18.67
N VAL A 174 -5.64 11.82 -18.49
CA VAL A 174 -5.58 13.17 -17.94
C VAL A 174 -4.80 14.05 -18.89
N ASN A 175 -5.37 15.19 -19.28
CA ASN A 175 -4.73 16.19 -20.13
C ASN A 175 -4.59 17.50 -19.37
N ILE A 176 -3.38 18.05 -19.33
CA ILE A 176 -3.04 19.31 -18.68
C ILE A 176 -2.77 20.35 -19.76
N PHE A 177 -3.54 21.44 -19.74
CA PHE A 177 -3.45 22.54 -20.68
C PHE A 177 -2.96 23.82 -20.00
N GLU A 178 -2.20 24.60 -20.75
CA GLU A 178 -1.91 25.99 -20.43
C GLU A 178 -3.06 26.89 -20.86
N LYS A 179 -3.26 28.00 -20.15
CA LYS A 179 -4.39 28.92 -20.38
C LYS A 179 -4.44 29.50 -21.80
N THR A 180 -3.31 29.50 -22.50
CA THR A 180 -3.20 29.98 -23.88
C THR A 180 -3.82 29.01 -24.89
N GLU A 181 -4.05 27.75 -24.52
CA GLU A 181 -4.58 26.70 -25.38
C GLU A 181 -6.11 26.70 -25.44
N ILE A 182 -6.72 27.89 -25.58
CA ILE A 182 -8.18 28.11 -25.50
C ILE A 182 -8.96 27.10 -26.35
N THR A 183 -8.55 26.88 -27.61
CA THR A 183 -9.22 25.95 -28.51
C THR A 183 -9.16 24.50 -28.01
N SER A 184 -8.03 24.07 -27.46
CA SER A 184 -7.86 22.72 -26.90
C SER A 184 -8.71 22.54 -25.64
N ILE A 185 -8.73 23.56 -24.77
CA ILE A 185 -9.57 23.59 -23.57
C ILE A 185 -11.05 23.48 -23.93
N LYS A 186 -11.54 24.28 -24.88
CA LYS A 186 -12.95 24.20 -25.33
C LYS A 186 -13.29 22.83 -25.93
N LYS A 187 -12.41 22.26 -26.75
CA LYS A 187 -12.59 20.90 -27.29
C LYS A 187 -12.66 19.86 -26.17
N ALA A 188 -11.83 19.99 -25.15
CA ALA A 188 -11.86 19.13 -23.98
C ALA A 188 -13.16 19.31 -23.18
N ILE A 189 -13.69 20.54 -23.04
CA ILE A 189 -14.99 20.77 -22.39
C ILE A 189 -16.12 20.04 -23.11
N VAL A 190 -16.16 20.16 -24.44
CA VAL A 190 -17.20 19.50 -25.26
C VAL A 190 -17.06 17.98 -25.23
N LYS A 191 -15.82 17.46 -25.26
CA LYS A 191 -15.55 16.03 -25.39
C LYS A 191 -15.63 15.28 -24.05
N ASN A 192 -15.09 15.87 -23.00
CA ASN A 192 -14.79 15.20 -21.74
C ASN A 192 -15.56 15.79 -20.55
N GLY A 193 -16.40 16.82 -20.74
CA GLY A 193 -17.10 17.49 -19.65
C GLY A 193 -16.25 18.56 -18.98
N ALA A 194 -16.56 18.89 -17.73
CA ALA A 194 -15.98 20.01 -17.02
C ALA A 194 -14.50 19.81 -16.68
N LEU A 195 -13.74 20.91 -16.57
CA LEU A 195 -12.28 20.90 -16.39
C LEU A 195 -11.89 21.55 -15.06
N MET A 196 -10.97 20.96 -14.31
CA MET A 196 -10.37 21.60 -13.13
C MET A 196 -9.49 22.78 -13.57
N ALA A 197 -9.55 23.90 -12.88
CA ALA A 197 -8.68 25.04 -13.14
C ALA A 197 -8.19 25.70 -11.86
N SER A 198 -6.89 25.94 -11.77
CA SER A 198 -6.26 26.60 -10.62
C SER A 198 -6.04 28.08 -10.90
N TYR A 199 -6.36 28.94 -9.93
CA TYR A 199 -6.15 30.38 -10.02
C TYR A 199 -5.90 30.99 -8.63
N ARG A 200 -5.60 32.28 -8.57
CA ARG A 200 -5.44 33.01 -7.31
C ARG A 200 -6.74 33.67 -6.90
N ASP A 201 -7.53 33.00 -6.08
CA ASP A 201 -8.67 33.62 -5.42
C ASP A 201 -8.19 34.72 -4.46
N THR A 202 -8.56 35.95 -4.78
CA THR A 202 -8.35 37.11 -3.91
C THR A 202 -9.61 37.99 -3.97
N PRO A 203 -10.31 38.23 -2.83
CA PRO A 203 -11.61 38.89 -2.79
C PRO A 203 -11.72 40.24 -3.52
N THR A 204 -10.63 41.01 -3.60
CA THR A 204 -10.61 42.34 -4.23
C THR A 204 -10.79 42.33 -5.75
N PHE A 205 -10.69 41.17 -6.39
CA PHE A 205 -10.81 41.02 -7.84
C PHE A 205 -12.15 40.45 -8.29
N TYR A 206 -13.05 40.20 -7.34
CA TYR A 206 -14.44 39.88 -7.66
C TYR A 206 -15.27 41.14 -7.85
N SER A 207 -16.22 41.06 -8.77
CA SER A 207 -17.23 42.09 -9.00
C SER A 207 -18.57 41.45 -9.29
N ASP A 208 -19.63 42.08 -8.83
CA ASP A 208 -21.00 41.70 -9.16
C ASP A 208 -21.50 42.55 -10.34
N SER A 209 -22.23 41.92 -11.26
CA SER A 209 -22.77 42.56 -12.46
C SER A 209 -24.16 41.99 -12.78
N GLU A 210 -24.95 42.72 -13.57
CA GLU A 210 -26.28 42.23 -13.99
C GLU A 210 -26.21 40.93 -14.81
N ASN A 211 -25.04 40.60 -15.37
CA ASN A 211 -24.79 39.38 -16.17
C ASN A 211 -24.03 38.30 -15.39
N GLY A 212 -23.81 38.51 -14.10
CA GLY A 212 -23.26 37.53 -13.17
C GLY A 212 -22.05 38.00 -12.37
N TYR A 213 -21.68 37.17 -11.40
CA TYR A 213 -20.52 37.31 -10.53
C TYR A 213 -19.25 37.03 -11.31
N CYS A 214 -18.31 37.96 -11.29
CA CYS A 214 -17.15 37.98 -12.17
C CYS A 214 -15.85 38.03 -11.37
N PHE A 215 -14.79 37.44 -11.92
CA PHE A 215 -13.44 37.47 -11.39
C PHE A 215 -12.44 37.81 -12.49
N PHE A 216 -11.60 38.82 -12.23
CA PHE A 216 -10.45 39.11 -13.10
C PHE A 216 -9.30 39.73 -12.33
N GLU A 217 -8.13 39.13 -12.47
CA GLU A 217 -6.86 39.69 -12.00
C GLU A 217 -5.76 39.50 -13.04
N ASN A 218 -4.79 40.41 -13.09
CA ASN A 218 -3.64 40.34 -13.99
C ASN A 218 -2.29 40.52 -13.28
N LEU A 219 -2.27 40.41 -11.95
CA LEU A 219 -1.13 40.78 -11.11
C LEU A 219 -0.32 39.58 -10.63
N TYR A 220 -0.92 38.40 -10.56
CA TYR A 220 -0.32 37.24 -9.92
C TYR A 220 0.01 36.13 -10.91
N THR A 221 1.00 35.31 -10.56
CA THR A 221 1.48 34.19 -11.38
C THR A 221 1.37 32.83 -10.68
N THR A 222 0.93 32.81 -9.42
CA THR A 222 0.72 31.63 -8.57
C THR A 222 -0.76 31.47 -8.26
N SER A 223 -1.21 30.26 -7.95
CA SER A 223 -2.58 29.93 -7.54
C SER A 223 -2.68 29.66 -6.04
N ASN A 224 -3.90 29.75 -5.49
CA ASN A 224 -4.24 29.35 -4.11
C ASN A 224 -5.64 28.69 -4.01
N HIS A 225 -6.35 28.57 -5.13
CA HIS A 225 -7.69 28.01 -5.19
C HIS A 225 -7.88 27.24 -6.50
N ALA A 226 -8.81 26.28 -6.50
CA ALA A 226 -9.24 25.56 -7.68
C ALA A 226 -10.76 25.67 -7.84
N ALA A 227 -11.20 25.77 -9.07
CA ALA A 227 -12.61 25.76 -9.46
C ALA A 227 -12.80 24.87 -10.69
N LEU A 228 -14.06 24.64 -11.07
CA LEU A 228 -14.42 23.81 -12.20
C LEU A 228 -14.89 24.68 -13.37
N ILE A 229 -14.20 24.67 -14.50
CA ILE A 229 -14.67 25.28 -15.75
C ILE A 229 -15.77 24.39 -16.33
N VAL A 230 -16.97 24.93 -16.44
CA VAL A 230 -18.16 24.22 -16.93
C VAL A 230 -18.66 24.75 -18.28
N GLY A 231 -18.00 25.76 -18.82
CA GLY A 231 -18.45 26.40 -20.05
C GLY A 231 -17.64 27.65 -20.39
N TRP A 232 -18.07 28.35 -21.43
CA TRP A 232 -17.46 29.59 -21.87
C TRP A 232 -18.45 30.48 -22.62
N ASP A 233 -18.09 31.76 -22.75
CA ASP A 233 -18.72 32.71 -23.67
C ASP A 233 -17.66 33.69 -24.17
N ASP A 234 -17.36 33.63 -25.46
CA ASP A 234 -16.38 34.48 -26.16
C ASP A 234 -16.82 35.93 -26.26
N ASN A 235 -18.13 36.19 -26.14
CA ASN A 235 -18.71 37.52 -26.19
C ASN A 235 -19.06 38.04 -24.78
N PHE A 236 -18.61 37.35 -23.71
CA PHE A 236 -18.84 37.81 -22.35
C PHE A 236 -18.12 39.15 -22.13
N SER A 237 -18.91 40.22 -22.00
CA SER A 237 -18.41 41.59 -22.04
C SER A 237 -17.38 41.85 -20.94
N LYS A 238 -16.24 42.43 -21.33
CA LYS A 238 -15.22 42.93 -20.39
C LYS A 238 -15.75 43.98 -19.42
N ASP A 239 -16.88 44.61 -19.74
CA ASP A 239 -17.52 45.62 -18.88
C ASP A 239 -18.31 45.01 -17.71
N ASN A 240 -18.54 43.69 -17.70
CA ASN A 240 -19.09 42.97 -16.56
C ASN A 240 -18.07 42.86 -15.41
N PHE A 241 -16.78 42.93 -15.72
CA PHE A 241 -15.71 42.97 -14.72
C PHE A 241 -15.62 44.40 -14.15
N GLY A 242 -15.32 44.51 -12.86
CA GLY A 242 -15.35 45.76 -12.10
C GLY A 242 -14.35 46.84 -12.56
N THR A 243 -13.68 47.51 -11.62
CA THR A 243 -12.74 48.58 -12.00
C THR A 243 -11.49 48.04 -12.71
N ILE A 244 -11.08 46.83 -12.36
CA ILE A 244 -9.99 46.11 -13.01
C ILE A 244 -10.64 45.29 -14.12
N LYS A 245 -10.38 45.64 -15.38
CA LYS A 245 -11.04 45.07 -16.56
C LYS A 245 -10.07 44.35 -17.48
N PRO A 246 -10.47 43.22 -18.08
CA PRO A 246 -9.71 42.61 -19.16
C PRO A 246 -9.73 43.53 -20.39
N THR A 247 -8.80 43.30 -21.32
CA THR A 247 -8.65 44.11 -22.52
C THR A 247 -9.64 43.72 -23.63
N THR A 248 -10.05 42.46 -23.64
CA THR A 248 -10.96 41.81 -24.59
C THR A 248 -12.13 41.15 -23.87
N ASP A 249 -13.22 40.94 -24.60
CA ASP A 249 -14.34 40.13 -24.15
C ASP A 249 -13.93 38.65 -24.12
N GLY A 250 -14.66 37.84 -23.36
CA GLY A 250 -14.42 36.41 -23.26
C GLY A 250 -14.14 35.93 -21.84
N ALA A 251 -14.90 34.92 -21.41
CA ALA A 251 -14.77 34.37 -20.08
C ALA A 251 -15.13 32.88 -20.03
N TRP A 252 -14.50 32.19 -19.07
CA TRP A 252 -14.88 30.85 -18.64
C TRP A 252 -16.03 30.96 -17.63
N LEU A 253 -17.06 30.14 -17.81
CA LEU A 253 -18.07 29.90 -16.78
C LEU A 253 -17.54 28.84 -15.82
N CYS A 254 -17.50 29.16 -14.53
CA CYS A 254 -16.91 28.32 -13.51
C CYS A 254 -17.91 28.00 -12.37
N ARG A 255 -17.84 26.77 -11.85
CA ARG A 255 -18.47 26.34 -10.59
C ARG A 255 -17.44 26.39 -9.47
N ASN A 256 -17.76 27.07 -8.37
CA ASN A 256 -16.92 27.12 -7.18
C ASN A 256 -17.22 25.94 -6.23
N THR A 257 -16.42 25.82 -5.18
CA THR A 257 -16.44 24.71 -4.20
C THR A 257 -16.93 25.18 -2.82
N ARG A 258 -17.70 26.27 -2.77
CA ARG A 258 -18.13 26.97 -1.55
C ARG A 258 -19.65 26.93 -1.31
N GLY A 259 -20.32 25.98 -1.96
CA GLY A 259 -21.78 25.82 -1.91
C GLY A 259 -22.54 26.87 -2.72
N GLU A 260 -23.85 26.63 -2.85
CA GLU A 260 -24.76 27.42 -3.68
C GLU A 260 -24.94 28.87 -3.21
N SER A 261 -24.77 29.16 -1.92
CA SER A 261 -24.95 30.53 -1.40
C SER A 261 -23.85 31.52 -1.82
N TRP A 262 -22.80 31.05 -2.50
CA TRP A 262 -21.66 31.87 -2.93
C TRP A 262 -21.79 32.25 -4.41
N GLY A 263 -21.52 33.51 -4.77
CA GLY A 263 -21.59 33.96 -6.17
C GLY A 263 -23.01 33.86 -6.73
N ASP A 264 -23.13 33.42 -7.98
CA ASP A 264 -24.42 33.17 -8.65
C ASP A 264 -24.81 31.70 -8.48
N ASP A 265 -25.44 31.36 -7.36
CA ASP A 265 -25.82 29.98 -7.04
C ASP A 265 -24.64 28.99 -7.09
N GLY A 266 -23.46 29.43 -6.67
CA GLY A 266 -22.20 28.68 -6.72
C GLY A 266 -21.36 28.89 -7.98
N TYR A 267 -21.85 29.67 -8.95
CA TYR A 267 -21.17 29.93 -10.23
C TYR A 267 -20.63 31.35 -10.35
N PHE A 268 -19.68 31.54 -11.25
CA PHE A 268 -19.06 32.82 -11.56
C PHE A 268 -18.31 32.76 -12.90
N TRP A 269 -17.93 33.93 -13.42
CA TRP A 269 -17.17 34.08 -14.66
C TRP A 269 -15.72 34.46 -14.39
N ILE A 270 -14.77 33.73 -14.99
CA ILE A 270 -13.34 34.08 -14.98
C ILE A 270 -12.93 34.55 -16.36
N SER A 271 -12.40 35.78 -16.50
CA SER A 271 -11.88 36.24 -17.79
C SER A 271 -10.74 35.35 -18.30
N TYR A 272 -10.70 35.08 -19.61
CA TYR A 272 -9.59 34.38 -20.28
C TYR A 272 -8.22 35.03 -20.01
N GLU A 273 -8.20 36.33 -19.75
CA GLU A 273 -6.98 37.10 -19.52
C GLU A 273 -6.40 36.95 -18.11
N THR A 274 -7.09 36.24 -17.20
CA THR A 274 -6.63 36.05 -15.82
C THR A 274 -5.20 35.49 -15.79
N SER A 275 -4.30 36.18 -15.07
CA SER A 275 -2.85 35.88 -15.12
C SER A 275 -2.47 34.64 -14.32
N SER A 276 -3.12 34.43 -13.17
CA SER A 276 -2.88 33.30 -12.28
C SER A 276 -3.54 32.00 -12.72
N LEU A 277 -4.46 32.06 -13.71
CA LEU A 277 -5.13 30.88 -14.24
C LEU A 277 -4.12 29.97 -14.93
N LYS A 278 -3.86 28.79 -14.38
CA LYS A 278 -2.86 27.85 -14.88
C LYS A 278 -3.31 26.42 -14.60
N ARG A 279 -2.70 25.46 -15.31
CA ARG A 279 -2.93 24.01 -15.17
C ARG A 279 -4.43 23.71 -15.22
N ILE A 280 -4.99 23.85 -16.43
CA ILE A 280 -6.37 23.52 -16.71
C ILE A 280 -6.41 22.03 -17.07
N VAL A 281 -7.07 21.22 -16.25
CA VAL A 281 -6.95 19.76 -16.28
C VAL A 281 -8.27 19.12 -16.68
N SER A 282 -8.21 18.31 -17.74
CA SER A 282 -9.30 17.45 -18.17
C SER A 282 -9.06 16.02 -17.70
N PHE A 283 -10.08 15.40 -17.13
CA PHE A 283 -10.09 13.99 -16.75
C PHE A 283 -11.01 13.23 -17.71
N THR A 284 -10.60 12.03 -18.10
CA THR A 284 -11.47 11.05 -18.78
C THR A 284 -11.62 9.84 -17.87
N ALA A 285 -12.85 9.55 -17.45
CA ALA A 285 -13.16 8.44 -16.56
C ALA A 285 -14.19 7.49 -17.17
N LYS A 286 -14.12 6.24 -16.73
CA LYS A 286 -15.10 5.17 -17.04
C LYS A 286 -15.30 4.29 -15.81
N PRO A 287 -16.36 3.47 -15.74
CA PRO A 287 -16.50 2.45 -14.71
C PRO A 287 -15.24 1.59 -14.63
N SER A 288 -14.82 1.26 -13.41
CA SER A 288 -13.70 0.36 -13.19
C SER A 288 -13.99 -1.00 -13.83
N GLU A 289 -12.94 -1.64 -14.34
CA GLU A 289 -13.10 -2.98 -14.89
C GLU A 289 -13.36 -4.00 -13.78
N ASN A 290 -14.12 -5.03 -14.17
CA ASN A 290 -14.48 -6.17 -13.34
C ASN A 290 -13.24 -6.91 -12.81
N ASP A 291 -12.21 -7.02 -13.65
CA ASP A 291 -10.97 -7.72 -13.32
C ASP A 291 -10.06 -6.83 -12.47
N ILE A 292 -9.49 -7.41 -11.41
CA ILE A 292 -8.54 -6.70 -10.56
C ILE A 292 -7.13 -6.85 -11.10
N HIS A 293 -6.38 -5.75 -11.03
CA HIS A 293 -5.02 -5.70 -11.56
C HIS A 293 -4.04 -5.42 -10.42
N GLN A 294 -2.99 -6.22 -10.34
CA GLN A 294 -1.76 -5.84 -9.65
C GLN A 294 -1.03 -4.79 -10.48
N ILE A 295 -0.57 -3.72 -9.83
CA ILE A 295 0.15 -2.63 -10.49
C ILE A 295 1.63 -2.75 -10.16
N TYR A 296 2.43 -3.14 -11.16
CA TYR A 296 3.88 -3.08 -11.07
C TYR A 296 4.32 -1.64 -11.34
N GLN A 297 4.91 -1.00 -10.33
CA GLN A 297 5.30 0.41 -10.36
C GLN A 297 6.45 0.67 -9.39
N TYR A 298 7.19 1.76 -9.61
CA TYR A 298 8.28 2.18 -8.74
C TYR A 298 8.09 3.60 -8.19
N ASP A 299 7.15 4.38 -8.72
CA ASP A 299 6.93 5.77 -8.37
C ASP A 299 5.85 5.94 -7.28
N GLY A 300 6.20 5.63 -6.02
CA GLY A 300 5.26 5.59 -4.89
C GLY A 300 4.63 6.92 -4.48
N TYR A 301 5.21 8.06 -4.89
CA TYR A 301 4.64 9.40 -4.70
C TYR A 301 4.29 10.10 -6.03
N GLY A 302 4.69 9.52 -7.17
CA GLY A 302 4.62 10.16 -8.49
C GLY A 302 5.86 10.98 -8.86
N PHE A 303 5.86 11.55 -10.07
CA PHE A 303 7.03 12.21 -10.65
C PHE A 303 7.48 13.48 -9.91
N SER A 304 8.78 13.77 -9.90
CA SER A 304 9.31 15.06 -9.42
C SER A 304 10.39 15.67 -10.32
N LYS A 305 10.91 14.93 -11.30
CA LYS A 305 11.89 15.44 -12.27
C LYS A 305 11.40 15.18 -13.69
N SER A 306 11.69 16.14 -14.57
CA SER A 306 11.60 16.01 -16.03
C SER A 306 13.02 15.98 -16.58
N LEU A 307 13.35 14.98 -17.40
CA LEU A 307 14.68 14.73 -17.91
C LEU A 307 14.71 14.77 -19.43
N VAL A 308 15.86 15.15 -19.97
CA VAL A 308 16.22 15.09 -21.38
C VAL A 308 17.53 14.31 -21.49
N LEU A 309 17.55 13.25 -22.29
CA LEU A 309 18.76 12.44 -22.49
C LEU A 309 19.65 13.03 -23.59
N ASP A 310 19.04 13.43 -24.70
CA ASP A 310 19.74 14.00 -25.84
C ASP A 310 18.97 15.18 -26.44
N LYS A 311 19.66 15.96 -27.28
CA LYS A 311 19.06 17.05 -28.05
C LYS A 311 18.68 16.63 -29.48
N SER A 312 18.78 15.34 -29.78
CA SER A 312 18.59 14.79 -31.13
C SER A 312 17.13 14.43 -31.39
N GLY A 313 16.33 14.31 -30.32
CA GLY A 313 14.88 14.28 -30.37
C GLY A 313 14.28 12.89 -30.39
N THR A 314 15.04 11.84 -30.08
CA THR A 314 14.48 10.51 -29.84
C THR A 314 15.03 9.93 -28.55
N VAL A 315 14.15 9.42 -27.70
CA VAL A 315 14.51 8.74 -26.46
C VAL A 315 13.75 7.43 -26.34
N TYR A 316 14.44 6.44 -25.79
CA TYR A 316 13.89 5.19 -25.32
C TYR A 316 14.01 5.20 -23.80
N ASN A 317 12.91 5.02 -23.09
CA ASN A 317 12.93 4.86 -21.64
C ASN A 317 12.20 3.56 -21.28
N ALA A 318 12.67 2.87 -20.24
CA ALA A 318 12.18 1.54 -19.92
C ALA A 318 12.21 1.22 -18.44
N ASN A 319 11.12 0.62 -17.95
CA ASN A 319 11.11 -0.09 -16.67
C ASN A 319 11.24 -1.60 -16.90
N ILE A 320 12.01 -2.25 -16.04
CA ILE A 320 12.10 -3.71 -15.94
C ILE A 320 11.42 -4.12 -14.63
N PHE A 321 10.51 -5.08 -14.71
CA PHE A 321 9.78 -5.64 -13.58
C PHE A 321 10.10 -7.12 -13.42
N ASP A 322 10.21 -7.58 -12.18
CA ASP A 322 10.24 -9.00 -11.86
C ASP A 322 8.81 -9.43 -11.52
N ALA A 323 8.24 -10.34 -12.30
CA ALA A 323 6.88 -10.83 -12.02
C ALA A 323 6.87 -11.62 -10.72
N THR A 324 6.03 -11.20 -9.77
CA THR A 324 5.86 -11.85 -8.46
C THR A 324 4.79 -12.94 -8.49
N GLU A 325 3.99 -12.99 -9.55
CA GLU A 325 2.96 -14.01 -9.80
C GLU A 325 2.72 -14.19 -11.30
N ASN A 326 2.06 -15.29 -11.67
CA ASN A 326 1.59 -15.48 -13.04
C ASN A 326 0.38 -14.60 -13.33
N GLY A 327 0.29 -14.07 -14.55
CA GLY A 327 -0.86 -13.25 -14.93
C GLY A 327 -0.83 -12.78 -16.37
N LEU A 328 -1.76 -11.88 -16.70
CA LEU A 328 -1.91 -11.25 -17.99
C LEU A 328 -1.71 -9.73 -17.86
N LEU A 329 -0.63 -9.21 -18.43
CA LEU A 329 -0.48 -7.78 -18.65
C LEU A 329 -1.55 -7.31 -19.63
N LYS A 330 -2.50 -6.51 -19.15
CA LYS A 330 -3.63 -5.99 -19.94
C LYS A 330 -3.49 -4.52 -20.26
N LYS A 331 -2.84 -3.74 -19.38
CA LYS A 331 -2.68 -2.29 -19.58
C LYS A 331 -1.31 -1.78 -19.16
N ILE A 332 -0.91 -0.69 -19.80
CA ILE A 332 0.30 0.05 -19.48
C ILE A 332 -0.08 1.50 -19.22
N ALA A 333 0.45 2.06 -18.15
CA ALA A 333 0.28 3.48 -17.85
C ALA A 333 1.61 4.23 -17.87
N PHE A 334 1.57 5.47 -18.32
CA PHE A 334 2.73 6.37 -18.33
C PHE A 334 2.29 7.83 -18.28
N TYR A 335 3.28 8.70 -18.06
CA TYR A 335 3.09 10.14 -18.11
C TYR A 335 3.80 10.73 -19.34
N ALA A 336 3.06 11.50 -20.15
CA ALA A 336 3.65 12.25 -21.26
C ALA A 336 4.11 13.62 -20.75
N ALA A 337 5.39 13.94 -20.96
CA ALA A 337 5.99 15.21 -20.55
C ALA A 337 5.91 16.30 -21.63
N ASP A 338 5.74 15.90 -22.89
CA ASP A 338 5.55 16.79 -24.03
C ASP A 338 4.21 16.49 -24.72
N PRO A 339 3.49 17.53 -25.19
CA PRO A 339 2.23 17.37 -25.91
C PRO A 339 2.47 16.97 -27.37
N GLU A 340 1.42 16.44 -28.01
CA GLU A 340 1.35 16.12 -29.43
C GLU A 340 2.41 15.12 -29.95
N LEU A 341 2.94 14.25 -29.08
CA LEU A 341 3.89 13.20 -29.46
C LEU A 341 3.27 11.80 -29.43
N GLU A 342 3.68 10.97 -30.40
CA GLU A 342 3.37 9.55 -30.42
C GLU A 342 4.39 8.77 -29.58
N HIS A 343 3.88 7.91 -28.71
CA HIS A 343 4.65 7.01 -27.86
C HIS A 343 4.52 5.59 -28.42
N GLU A 344 5.60 5.03 -28.96
CA GLU A 344 5.65 3.62 -29.36
C GLU A 344 6.00 2.79 -28.12
N ILE A 345 5.07 1.95 -27.67
CA ILE A 345 5.16 1.13 -26.47
C ILE A 345 5.52 -0.30 -26.90
N SER A 346 6.57 -0.87 -26.33
CA SER A 346 7.00 -2.25 -26.56
C SER A 346 7.12 -3.02 -25.25
N VAL A 347 6.70 -4.28 -25.23
CA VAL A 347 6.81 -5.18 -24.08
C VAL A 347 7.72 -6.35 -24.43
N TYR A 348 8.72 -6.63 -23.58
CA TYR A 348 9.64 -7.76 -23.77
C TYR A 348 9.58 -8.75 -22.60
N ALA A 349 9.58 -10.06 -22.88
CA ALA A 349 9.98 -11.08 -21.90
C ALA A 349 11.50 -11.20 -21.92
N LEU A 350 12.16 -10.91 -20.80
CA LEU A 350 13.62 -10.85 -20.75
C LEU A 350 14.25 -12.24 -20.59
N ASN A 351 15.41 -12.43 -21.21
CA ASN A 351 16.19 -13.66 -21.07
C ASN A 351 16.75 -13.80 -19.64
N GLU A 352 17.04 -15.04 -19.23
CA GLU A 352 17.79 -15.26 -17.98
C GLU A 352 19.19 -14.65 -18.11
N GLY A 353 19.56 -13.79 -17.16
CA GLY A 353 20.81 -13.03 -17.21
C GLY A 353 20.82 -11.88 -18.22
N TYR A 354 19.64 -11.33 -18.56
CA TYR A 354 19.50 -10.18 -19.45
C TYR A 354 20.47 -9.03 -19.10
N THR A 355 20.94 -8.35 -20.13
CA THR A 355 21.91 -7.24 -20.01
C THR A 355 21.32 -5.88 -20.37
N SER A 356 20.10 -5.85 -20.92
CA SER A 356 19.40 -4.62 -21.27
C SER A 356 17.88 -4.81 -21.23
N PRO A 357 17.08 -3.72 -21.20
CA PRO A 357 15.62 -3.79 -21.27
C PRO A 357 15.05 -4.39 -22.57
N THR A 358 15.88 -4.66 -23.58
CA THR A 358 15.44 -5.24 -24.86
C THR A 358 16.08 -6.61 -25.14
N ASP A 359 16.80 -7.16 -24.17
CA ASP A 359 17.46 -8.46 -24.26
C ASP A 359 16.46 -9.59 -23.95
N GLY A 360 15.56 -9.82 -24.90
CA GLY A 360 14.42 -10.71 -24.71
C GLY A 360 13.55 -10.87 -25.96
N GLU A 361 12.45 -11.60 -25.80
CA GLU A 361 11.42 -11.75 -26.82
C GLU A 361 10.45 -10.56 -26.80
N LEU A 362 10.23 -9.91 -27.94
CA LEU A 362 9.22 -8.87 -28.08
C LEU A 362 7.82 -9.50 -28.12
N LEU A 363 7.00 -9.22 -27.11
CA LEU A 363 5.66 -9.80 -26.95
C LEU A 363 4.55 -8.92 -27.53
N CYS A 364 4.69 -7.60 -27.43
CA CYS A 364 3.69 -6.64 -27.88
C CYS A 364 4.35 -5.33 -28.32
N ARG A 365 3.81 -4.69 -29.36
CA ARG A 365 4.16 -3.33 -29.77
C ARG A 365 2.94 -2.60 -30.31
N PHE A 366 2.73 -1.38 -29.86
CA PHE A 366 1.66 -0.49 -30.33
C PHE A 366 1.98 0.97 -30.04
N ASN A 367 1.20 1.87 -30.62
CA ASN A 367 1.40 3.31 -30.45
C ASN A 367 0.28 3.95 -29.64
N ARG A 368 0.64 4.97 -28.87
CA ARG A 368 -0.29 5.87 -28.20
C ARG A 368 0.05 7.33 -28.52
N PHE A 369 -0.89 8.06 -29.09
CA PHE A 369 -0.78 9.51 -29.25
C PHE A 369 -1.16 10.22 -27.95
N ALA A 370 -0.31 11.14 -27.49
CA ALA A 370 -0.54 11.99 -26.33
C ALA A 370 -0.88 13.42 -26.80
N PRO A 371 -2.16 13.82 -26.87
CA PRO A 371 -2.55 15.16 -27.34
C PRO A 371 -2.08 16.29 -26.41
N ALA A 372 -1.85 16.00 -25.13
CA ALA A 372 -1.37 16.97 -24.15
C ALA A 372 -0.39 16.34 -23.16
N VAL A 373 0.25 17.17 -22.34
CA VAL A 373 0.98 16.72 -21.16
C VAL A 373 -0.01 16.07 -20.19
N GLY A 374 0.36 14.95 -19.56
CA GLY A 374 -0.51 14.31 -18.57
C GLY A 374 -0.31 12.81 -18.43
N TYR A 375 -1.38 12.09 -18.08
CA TYR A 375 -1.36 10.67 -17.74
C TYR A 375 -2.21 9.87 -18.72
N TYR A 376 -1.71 8.69 -19.12
CA TYR A 376 -2.38 7.82 -20.09
C TYR A 376 -2.33 6.37 -19.62
N LEU A 377 -3.50 5.76 -19.42
CA LEU A 377 -3.68 4.33 -19.20
C LEU A 377 -4.17 3.68 -20.50
N CYS A 378 -3.35 2.79 -21.06
CA CYS A 378 -3.56 2.22 -22.38
C CYS A 378 -3.84 0.73 -22.31
N ASP A 379 -4.94 0.31 -22.92
CA ASP A 379 -5.21 -1.12 -23.17
C ASP A 379 -4.21 -1.67 -24.19
N LEU A 380 -3.72 -2.88 -23.93
CA LEU A 380 -2.90 -3.59 -24.90
C LEU A 380 -3.79 -4.13 -26.04
N PRO A 381 -3.28 -4.17 -27.30
CA PRO A 381 -4.02 -4.78 -28.41
C PRO A 381 -4.35 -6.26 -28.18
N SER A 382 -3.54 -6.96 -27.38
CA SER A 382 -3.77 -8.30 -26.88
C SER A 382 -3.10 -8.45 -25.51
N PRO A 383 -3.74 -9.12 -24.53
CA PRO A 383 -3.08 -9.43 -23.27
C PRO A 383 -1.78 -10.21 -23.46
N VAL A 384 -0.80 -9.93 -22.61
CA VAL A 384 0.54 -10.53 -22.66
C VAL A 384 0.78 -11.35 -21.38
N PRO A 385 1.10 -12.66 -21.47
CA PRO A 385 1.43 -13.46 -20.30
C PRO A 385 2.69 -12.96 -19.60
N VAL A 386 2.62 -12.83 -18.27
CA VAL A 386 3.76 -12.68 -17.39
C VAL A 386 3.87 -13.92 -16.51
N ILE A 387 5.10 -14.35 -16.24
CA ILE A 387 5.39 -15.63 -15.58
C ILE A 387 6.15 -15.34 -14.30
N GLU A 388 5.66 -15.86 -13.17
CA GLU A 388 6.27 -15.73 -11.85
C GLU A 388 7.77 -16.06 -11.89
N GLY A 389 8.58 -15.20 -11.29
CA GLY A 389 10.04 -15.33 -11.23
C GLY A 389 10.76 -15.01 -12.54
N LYS A 390 10.06 -14.54 -13.59
CA LYS A 390 10.65 -14.02 -14.82
C LYS A 390 10.56 -12.50 -14.87
N ALA A 391 11.55 -11.89 -15.52
CA ALA A 391 11.57 -10.46 -15.74
C ALA A 391 10.91 -10.10 -17.08
N PHE A 392 10.20 -8.98 -17.11
CA PHE A 392 9.68 -8.36 -18.32
C PHE A 392 9.96 -6.87 -18.31
N SER A 393 10.00 -6.25 -19.48
CA SER A 393 10.21 -4.80 -19.60
C SER A 393 9.10 -4.13 -20.40
N ILE A 394 8.89 -2.85 -20.09
CA ILE A 394 8.09 -1.93 -20.90
C ILE A 394 9.03 -0.84 -21.38
N VAL A 395 9.11 -0.67 -22.70
CA VAL A 395 9.93 0.34 -23.36
C VAL A 395 9.03 1.35 -24.07
N LEU A 396 9.17 2.63 -23.74
CA LEU A 396 8.56 3.74 -24.47
C LEU A 396 9.62 4.38 -25.37
N LYS A 397 9.34 4.41 -26.67
CA LYS A 397 10.07 5.21 -27.64
C LYS A 397 9.25 6.45 -27.94
N ILE A 398 9.89 7.61 -27.82
CA ILE A 398 9.30 8.91 -28.09
C ILE A 398 10.23 9.63 -29.08
N SER A 399 9.65 10.16 -30.15
CA SER A 399 10.38 10.92 -31.18
C SER A 399 9.68 12.25 -31.42
N GLY A 400 10.45 13.34 -31.35
CA GLY A 400 10.02 14.70 -31.64
C GLY A 400 11.05 15.45 -32.49
N ASP A 401 10.68 16.65 -32.94
CA ASP A 401 11.57 17.50 -33.75
C ASP A 401 12.65 18.21 -32.90
N THR A 402 12.44 18.28 -31.59
CA THR A 402 13.33 18.91 -30.60
C THR A 402 13.68 17.93 -29.49
N GLU A 403 14.38 18.40 -28.44
CA GLU A 403 14.57 17.61 -27.23
C GLU A 403 13.24 17.08 -26.67
N VAL A 404 13.26 15.84 -26.20
CA VAL A 404 12.09 15.12 -25.67
C VAL A 404 12.30 14.88 -24.19
N HIS A 405 11.26 15.18 -23.42
CA HIS A 405 11.20 15.05 -21.99
C HIS A 405 10.54 13.72 -21.58
N PHE A 406 10.97 13.21 -20.42
CA PHE A 406 10.31 12.10 -19.74
C PHE A 406 10.41 12.28 -18.23
N TYR A 407 9.43 11.73 -17.51
CA TYR A 407 9.31 11.93 -16.08
C TYR A 407 9.94 10.80 -15.26
N THR A 408 10.57 11.19 -14.16
CA THR A 408 11.04 10.29 -13.11
C THR A 408 10.53 10.74 -11.75
N GLU A 409 10.43 9.80 -10.82
CA GLU A 409 10.01 10.06 -9.45
C GLU A 409 10.98 10.99 -8.68
N GLY A 410 12.22 11.09 -9.13
CA GLY A 410 13.29 11.80 -8.41
C GLY A 410 13.78 11.03 -7.19
N THR A 411 14.32 11.72 -6.19
CA THR A 411 15.06 11.07 -5.08
C THR A 411 14.59 11.50 -3.70
N ASP A 412 13.66 12.44 -3.60
CA ASP A 412 13.21 12.99 -2.32
C ASP A 412 12.12 12.09 -1.72
N ASN A 413 12.33 11.55 -0.51
CA ASN A 413 11.39 10.66 0.19
C ASN A 413 10.91 9.43 -0.61
N ARG A 414 11.79 8.88 -1.45
CA ARG A 414 11.49 7.77 -2.37
C ARG A 414 12.66 6.80 -2.44
N THR A 415 12.36 5.53 -2.65
CA THR A 415 13.31 4.43 -2.73
C THR A 415 13.62 4.13 -4.18
N SER A 416 14.71 4.70 -4.70
CA SER A 416 15.13 4.41 -6.07
C SER A 416 15.71 2.99 -6.20
N SER A 417 15.06 2.17 -7.01
CA SER A 417 15.47 0.80 -7.30
C SER A 417 16.47 0.78 -8.45
N ILE A 418 17.76 0.69 -8.11
CA ILE A 418 18.86 0.51 -9.08
C ILE A 418 18.64 -0.78 -9.88
N GLY A 419 18.90 -0.72 -11.18
CA GLY A 419 18.75 -1.81 -12.13
C GLY A 419 17.34 -1.98 -12.69
N LYS A 420 16.42 -1.05 -12.39
CA LYS A 420 15.00 -1.16 -12.79
C LYS A 420 14.55 -0.13 -13.82
N SER A 421 15.18 1.04 -13.89
CA SER A 421 14.80 2.12 -14.80
C SER A 421 15.94 2.55 -15.70
N PHE A 422 15.72 2.55 -17.01
CA PHE A 422 16.78 2.82 -17.99
C PHE A 422 16.34 3.84 -19.04
N ALA A 423 17.31 4.59 -19.57
CA ALA A 423 17.12 5.45 -20.73
C ALA A 423 18.21 5.23 -21.78
N SER A 424 17.88 5.42 -23.06
CA SER A 424 18.77 5.27 -24.20
C SER A 424 18.38 6.22 -25.33
N ALA A 425 19.37 6.73 -26.08
CA ALA A 425 19.13 7.54 -27.28
C ALA A 425 19.00 6.68 -28.55
N ASP A 426 19.56 5.46 -28.54
CA ASP A 426 19.70 4.60 -29.71
C ASP A 426 19.12 3.18 -29.52
N CYS A 427 18.53 2.90 -28.36
CA CYS A 427 18.00 1.59 -27.96
C CYS A 427 19.07 0.49 -27.81
N ILE A 428 20.35 0.86 -27.89
CA ILE A 428 21.50 -0.07 -27.78
C ILE A 428 22.27 0.23 -26.50
N ASN A 429 22.60 1.51 -26.28
CA ASN A 429 23.38 1.97 -25.15
C ASN A 429 22.42 2.47 -24.07
N TRP A 430 22.19 1.64 -23.05
CA TRP A 430 21.28 1.92 -21.95
C TRP A 430 22.02 2.47 -20.74
N ILE A 431 21.46 3.51 -20.15
CA ILE A 431 21.92 4.12 -18.89
C ILE A 431 20.87 3.82 -17.84
N ASP A 432 21.30 3.23 -16.72
CA ASP A 432 20.48 3.15 -15.52
C ASP A 432 20.33 4.56 -14.94
N ILE A 433 19.11 5.09 -14.96
CA ILE A 433 18.86 6.46 -14.50
C ILE A 433 18.73 6.53 -12.97
N ALA A 434 18.33 5.43 -12.32
CA ALA A 434 18.26 5.36 -10.86
C ALA A 434 19.67 5.37 -10.25
N ASP A 435 20.62 4.64 -10.85
CA ASP A 435 22.04 4.64 -10.45
C ASP A 435 22.69 6.04 -10.60
N ASN A 436 22.17 6.85 -11.52
CA ASN A 436 22.59 8.25 -11.70
C ASN A 436 21.81 9.26 -10.84
N ASN A 437 21.11 8.80 -9.80
CA ASN A 437 20.39 9.63 -8.84
C ASN A 437 19.25 10.47 -9.47
N TYR A 438 18.62 9.92 -10.52
CA TYR A 438 17.44 10.52 -11.13
C TYR A 438 16.12 9.89 -10.68
N GLY A 439 16.16 8.78 -9.94
CA GLY A 439 14.97 8.02 -9.56
C GLY A 439 14.44 7.10 -10.65
N ASN A 440 13.39 6.35 -10.35
CA ASN A 440 12.75 5.45 -11.30
C ASN A 440 11.79 6.16 -12.26
N LEU A 441 11.55 5.56 -13.43
CA LEU A 441 10.56 6.07 -14.39
C LEU A 441 9.14 5.81 -13.89
N CYS A 442 8.24 6.73 -14.21
CA CYS A 442 6.81 6.61 -13.91
C CYS A 442 6.07 5.82 -15.01
N ILE A 443 6.50 4.58 -15.24
CA ILE A 443 5.86 3.61 -16.14
C ILE A 443 5.27 2.48 -15.29
N LYS A 444 4.02 2.11 -15.55
CA LYS A 444 3.28 1.13 -14.75
C LYS A 444 2.74 0.00 -15.61
N ALA A 445 2.78 -1.22 -15.08
CA ALA A 445 2.21 -2.41 -15.71
C ALA A 445 1.00 -2.89 -14.90
N HIS A 446 -0.17 -2.98 -15.53
CA HIS A 446 -1.39 -3.50 -14.90
C HIS A 446 -1.57 -4.95 -15.33
N VAL A 447 -1.29 -5.86 -14.42
CA VAL A 447 -1.34 -7.30 -14.62
C VAL A 447 -2.57 -7.85 -13.91
N GLU A 448 -3.45 -8.51 -14.63
CA GLU A 448 -4.49 -9.36 -14.05
C GLU A 448 -3.83 -10.67 -13.59
N PRO A 449 -3.86 -11.02 -12.30
CA PRO A 449 -3.25 -12.25 -11.81
C PRO A 449 -4.02 -13.49 -12.27
N GLU A 450 -3.33 -14.60 -12.52
CA GLU A 450 -3.96 -15.88 -12.88
C GLU A 450 -4.75 -16.46 -11.69
N ILE A 451 -4.28 -16.21 -10.46
CA ILE A 451 -4.95 -16.55 -9.22
C ILE A 451 -5.24 -15.25 -8.47
N TYR A 452 -6.52 -14.93 -8.33
CA TYR A 452 -6.95 -13.77 -7.56
C TYR A 452 -7.08 -14.13 -6.06
N GLU A 453 -6.19 -13.59 -5.21
CA GLU A 453 -6.20 -13.87 -3.75
C GLU A 453 -7.13 -12.96 -2.92
N ALA A 454 -7.77 -11.98 -3.56
CA ALA A 454 -8.67 -11.06 -2.86
C ALA A 454 -10.09 -11.66 -2.71
N PRO A 455 -11.05 -10.98 -2.05
CA PRO A 455 -12.30 -11.61 -1.65
C PRO A 455 -13.07 -12.18 -2.83
N ASP A 456 -13.36 -13.48 -2.78
CA ASP A 456 -14.29 -14.13 -3.68
C ASP A 456 -15.72 -14.10 -3.10
N ILE A 457 -16.70 -14.56 -3.89
CA ILE A 457 -18.11 -14.61 -3.46
C ILE A 457 -18.26 -15.40 -2.15
N GLN A 458 -17.47 -16.46 -1.95
CA GLN A 458 -17.53 -17.26 -0.73
C GLN A 458 -17.02 -16.47 0.49
N LYS A 459 -15.94 -15.71 0.34
CA LYS A 459 -15.39 -14.85 1.38
C LYS A 459 -16.34 -13.68 1.70
N LEU A 460 -17.01 -13.10 0.71
CA LEU A 460 -18.06 -12.10 0.94
C LEU A 460 -19.26 -12.70 1.69
N TYR A 461 -19.71 -13.91 1.30
CA TYR A 461 -20.76 -14.62 2.01
C TYR A 461 -20.37 -14.96 3.45
N ASP A 462 -19.17 -15.50 3.67
CA ASP A 462 -18.65 -15.84 4.99
C ASP A 462 -18.55 -14.59 5.89
N PHE A 463 -18.15 -13.45 5.32
CA PHE A 463 -18.09 -12.17 6.01
C PHE A 463 -19.48 -11.64 6.40
N MET A 464 -20.46 -11.80 5.51
CA MET A 464 -21.84 -11.37 5.73
C MET A 464 -22.60 -12.28 6.71
N LEU A 465 -22.31 -13.58 6.73
CA LEU A 465 -22.99 -14.58 7.56
C LEU A 465 -23.17 -14.18 9.05
N PRO A 466 -22.13 -13.73 9.79
CA PRO A 466 -22.27 -13.36 11.20
C PRO A 466 -23.09 -12.09 11.44
N MET A 467 -23.32 -11.26 10.41
CA MET A 467 -24.18 -10.06 10.51
C MET A 467 -25.68 -10.46 10.60
N GLY A 468 -26.07 -11.62 10.10
CA GLY A 468 -27.44 -12.13 10.25
C GLY A 468 -28.52 -11.28 9.55
N ASN A 469 -29.79 -11.56 9.87
CA ASN A 469 -30.97 -10.85 9.33
C ASN A 469 -31.51 -9.77 10.29
N GLU A 470 -30.66 -9.22 11.14
CA GLU A 470 -31.10 -8.17 12.07
C GLU A 470 -31.42 -6.87 11.32
N TYR A 471 -32.43 -6.16 11.81
CA TYR A 471 -32.80 -4.86 11.27
C TYR A 471 -31.82 -3.82 11.80
N TYR A 472 -30.89 -3.36 10.96
CA TYR A 472 -29.93 -2.35 11.33
C TYR A 472 -30.57 -0.96 11.29
N GLU A 473 -30.37 -0.15 12.34
CA GLU A 473 -30.79 1.25 12.32
C GLU A 473 -29.99 2.07 11.28
N ASP A 474 -28.82 1.58 10.88
CA ASP A 474 -28.00 2.18 9.85
C ASP A 474 -28.48 1.79 8.43
N ARG A 475 -28.91 2.80 7.66
CA ARG A 475 -29.40 2.63 6.29
C ARG A 475 -28.31 2.22 5.30
N LYS A 476 -27.04 2.60 5.52
CA LYS A 476 -25.91 2.26 4.64
C LYS A 476 -25.53 0.80 4.78
N LEU A 477 -25.41 0.32 6.01
CA LEU A 477 -25.14 -1.10 6.28
C LEU A 477 -26.27 -1.96 5.69
N SER A 478 -27.52 -1.51 5.83
CA SER A 478 -28.67 -2.20 5.24
C SER A 478 -28.58 -2.28 3.71
N SER A 479 -28.26 -1.16 3.04
CA SER A 479 -28.08 -1.13 1.57
C SER A 479 -26.95 -2.05 1.11
N LEU A 480 -25.78 -1.97 1.75
CA LEU A 480 -24.63 -2.80 1.38
C LEU A 480 -24.87 -4.29 1.58
N LEU A 481 -25.66 -4.67 2.61
CA LEU A 481 -26.07 -6.05 2.83
C LEU A 481 -27.08 -6.53 1.78
N GLU A 482 -27.92 -5.65 1.24
CA GLU A 482 -28.79 -5.96 0.11
C GLU A 482 -27.97 -6.16 -1.18
N ASP A 483 -27.02 -5.26 -1.45
CA ASP A 483 -26.09 -5.38 -2.57
C ASP A 483 -25.26 -6.67 -2.49
N ALA A 484 -24.75 -7.00 -1.29
CA ALA A 484 -24.00 -8.23 -1.05
C ALA A 484 -24.85 -9.47 -1.33
N LYS A 485 -26.11 -9.48 -0.89
CA LYS A 485 -27.06 -10.57 -1.18
C LYS A 485 -27.29 -10.70 -2.68
N GLU A 486 -27.42 -9.59 -3.39
CA GLU A 486 -27.58 -9.60 -4.84
C GLU A 486 -26.35 -10.18 -5.53
N ILE A 487 -25.15 -9.68 -5.22
CA ILE A 487 -23.86 -10.17 -5.71
C ILE A 487 -23.69 -11.67 -5.47
N ILE A 488 -23.99 -12.16 -4.26
CA ILE A 488 -23.88 -13.58 -3.90
C ILE A 488 -24.89 -14.43 -4.67
N SER A 489 -26.11 -13.92 -4.88
CA SER A 489 -27.19 -14.68 -5.51
C SER A 489 -27.08 -14.74 -7.04
N ASN A 490 -26.67 -13.64 -7.67
CA ASN A 490 -26.65 -13.49 -9.12
C ASN A 490 -25.25 -13.72 -9.71
N GLY A 491 -24.21 -13.72 -8.87
CA GLY A 491 -22.81 -13.73 -9.27
C GLY A 491 -22.35 -12.33 -9.67
N GLY A 492 -21.52 -11.70 -8.83
CA GLY A 492 -20.85 -10.44 -9.16
C GLY A 492 -19.43 -10.64 -9.70
N SER A 493 -18.91 -9.59 -10.32
CA SER A 493 -17.51 -9.46 -10.70
C SER A 493 -16.57 -9.41 -9.49
N GLU A 494 -15.28 -9.67 -9.72
CA GLU A 494 -14.25 -9.55 -8.68
C GLU A 494 -14.23 -8.14 -8.08
N ARG A 495 -14.38 -7.10 -8.91
CA ARG A 495 -14.48 -5.70 -8.47
C ARG A 495 -15.69 -5.44 -7.57
N GLU A 496 -16.87 -5.89 -7.96
CA GLU A 496 -18.09 -5.71 -7.15
C GLU A 496 -17.95 -6.41 -5.80
N VAL A 497 -17.41 -7.63 -5.79
CA VAL A 497 -17.15 -8.39 -4.57
C VAL A 497 -16.13 -7.69 -3.68
N LEU A 498 -15.01 -7.21 -4.25
CA LEU A 498 -13.97 -6.51 -3.52
C LEU A 498 -14.48 -5.20 -2.91
N ASN A 499 -15.11 -4.33 -3.72
CA ASN A 499 -15.64 -3.04 -3.26
C ASN A 499 -16.65 -3.26 -2.13
N ASN A 500 -17.60 -4.19 -2.32
CA ASN A 500 -18.62 -4.48 -1.31
C ASN A 500 -18.00 -5.08 -0.03
N TYR A 501 -17.06 -6.02 -0.15
CA TYR A 501 -16.34 -6.59 0.99
C TYR A 501 -15.59 -5.51 1.80
N LEU A 502 -14.83 -4.62 1.13
CA LEU A 502 -14.08 -3.57 1.80
C LEU A 502 -15.00 -2.59 2.55
N ARG A 503 -16.10 -2.17 1.93
CA ARG A 503 -17.11 -1.29 2.55
C ARG A 503 -17.78 -1.93 3.75
N LEU A 504 -18.22 -3.19 3.61
CA LEU A 504 -18.82 -3.95 4.70
C LEU A 504 -17.81 -4.15 5.83
N PHE A 505 -16.55 -4.44 5.50
CA PHE A 505 -15.48 -4.55 6.48
C PHE A 505 -15.32 -3.23 7.26
N CYS A 506 -15.25 -2.09 6.57
CA CYS A 506 -15.14 -0.78 7.21
C CYS A 506 -16.34 -0.46 8.11
N LEU A 507 -17.57 -0.63 7.63
CA LEU A 507 -18.74 -0.42 8.47
C LEU A 507 -18.76 -1.41 9.64
N TYR A 508 -18.35 -2.66 9.42
CA TYR A 508 -18.26 -3.64 10.50
C TYR A 508 -17.27 -3.21 11.58
N GLU A 509 -16.01 -2.86 11.28
CA GLU A 509 -15.13 -2.41 12.36
C GLU A 509 -15.57 -1.05 12.96
N LYS A 510 -16.39 -0.25 12.25
CA LYS A 510 -17.00 0.99 12.79
C LYS A 510 -18.03 0.66 13.88
N TYR A 511 -18.86 -0.35 13.63
CA TYR A 511 -19.97 -0.72 14.52
C TYR A 511 -19.60 -1.76 15.57
N TYR A 512 -18.63 -2.63 15.28
CA TYR A 512 -18.33 -3.81 16.11
C TYR A 512 -16.94 -3.80 16.75
N GLY A 513 -15.96 -3.06 16.20
CA GLY A 513 -14.64 -2.85 16.80
C GLY A 513 -13.82 -4.13 17.06
N HIS A 514 -12.51 -3.98 17.21
CA HIS A 514 -11.71 -5.05 17.82
C HIS A 514 -12.11 -5.19 19.29
N VAL A 515 -12.02 -6.41 19.83
CA VAL A 515 -12.31 -6.66 21.24
C VAL A 515 -11.03 -6.48 22.04
N THR A 516 -10.98 -5.47 22.90
CA THR A 516 -9.87 -5.32 23.85
C THR A 516 -10.02 -6.31 25.00
N ILE A 517 -8.90 -6.92 25.39
CA ILE A 517 -8.79 -7.74 26.59
C ILE A 517 -7.76 -7.06 27.49
N GLU A 518 -8.25 -6.48 28.57
CA GLU A 518 -7.50 -5.65 29.51
C GLU A 518 -7.20 -6.37 30.82
N ASN A 519 -7.90 -7.47 31.12
CA ASN A 519 -7.79 -8.24 32.36
C ASN A 519 -8.24 -9.71 32.18
N GLU A 520 -8.00 -10.53 33.20
CA GLU A 520 -8.26 -11.98 33.23
C GLU A 520 -9.76 -12.30 33.10
N GLU A 521 -10.65 -11.50 33.68
CA GLU A 521 -12.10 -11.70 33.59
C GLU A 521 -12.59 -11.59 32.14
N GLN A 522 -12.09 -10.60 31.40
CA GLN A 522 -12.40 -10.44 29.98
C GLN A 522 -11.80 -11.57 29.13
N PHE A 523 -10.63 -12.09 29.50
CA PHE A 523 -10.06 -13.26 28.86
C PHE A 523 -10.90 -14.53 29.12
N PHE A 524 -11.46 -14.70 30.32
CA PHE A 524 -12.38 -15.81 30.61
C PHE A 524 -13.65 -15.74 29.78
N VAL A 525 -14.24 -14.55 29.66
CA VAL A 525 -15.41 -14.34 28.78
C VAL A 525 -15.07 -14.70 27.34
N PHE A 526 -13.91 -14.25 26.84
CA PHE A 526 -13.41 -14.63 25.53
C PHE A 526 -13.29 -16.16 25.36
N ALA A 527 -12.66 -16.84 26.31
CA ALA A 527 -12.46 -18.29 26.27
C ALA A 527 -13.78 -19.07 26.32
N ASP A 528 -14.73 -18.65 27.17
CA ASP A 528 -16.06 -19.23 27.25
C ASP A 528 -16.82 -19.11 25.93
N LEU A 529 -16.72 -17.96 25.26
CA LEU A 529 -17.34 -17.77 23.95
C LEU A 529 -16.73 -18.70 22.89
N VAL A 530 -15.40 -18.88 22.90
CA VAL A 530 -14.74 -19.87 22.04
C VAL A 530 -15.25 -21.28 22.31
N ASN A 531 -15.33 -21.65 23.59
CA ASN A 531 -15.76 -22.97 24.03
C ASN A 531 -17.23 -23.27 23.77
N ASN A 532 -18.06 -22.24 23.63
CA ASN A 532 -19.45 -22.37 23.18
C ASN A 532 -19.60 -22.44 21.65
N GLY A 533 -18.49 -22.60 20.92
CA GLY A 533 -18.47 -22.86 19.49
C GLY A 533 -18.27 -21.63 18.60
N ASN A 534 -18.02 -20.44 19.18
CA ASN A 534 -17.68 -19.26 18.40
C ASN A 534 -16.21 -19.30 17.98
N LYS A 535 -15.94 -19.31 16.68
CA LYS A 535 -14.57 -19.43 16.13
C LYS A 535 -13.92 -18.09 15.85
N PHE A 536 -14.68 -17.00 15.89
CA PHE A 536 -14.19 -15.63 15.70
C PHE A 536 -13.39 -15.40 14.41
N LEU A 537 -13.73 -16.08 13.31
CA LEU A 537 -12.94 -16.13 12.06
C LEU A 537 -12.48 -14.76 11.54
N ASP A 538 -13.27 -13.71 11.80
CA ASP A 538 -12.99 -12.34 11.33
C ASP A 538 -12.96 -11.32 12.48
N THR A 539 -12.72 -11.76 13.72
CA THR A 539 -12.63 -10.87 14.90
C THR A 539 -11.19 -10.70 15.36
N VAL A 540 -10.81 -9.46 15.64
CA VAL A 540 -9.50 -9.12 16.21
C VAL A 540 -9.62 -8.92 17.71
N PHE A 541 -8.86 -9.69 18.47
CA PHE A 541 -8.66 -9.54 19.91
C PHE A 541 -7.31 -8.90 20.16
N VAL A 542 -7.28 -7.88 21.03
CA VAL A 542 -6.07 -7.14 21.35
C VAL A 542 -5.85 -7.13 22.85
N LEU A 543 -4.71 -7.68 23.30
CA LEU A 543 -4.27 -7.46 24.67
C LEU A 543 -3.79 -6.03 24.85
N THR A 544 -4.20 -5.41 25.95
CA THR A 544 -3.74 -4.07 26.35
C THR A 544 -2.93 -4.09 27.64
N ASN A 545 -2.91 -5.21 28.36
CA ASN A 545 -2.15 -5.44 29.59
C ASN A 545 -1.61 -6.87 29.66
N ASP A 546 -0.62 -7.07 30.53
CA ASP A 546 -0.17 -8.39 30.94
C ASP A 546 -1.23 -9.07 31.82
N LEU A 547 -1.43 -10.38 31.67
CA LEU A 547 -2.42 -11.19 32.39
C LEU A 547 -1.73 -12.23 33.29
N ASP A 548 -2.22 -12.42 34.51
CA ASP A 548 -1.71 -13.37 35.51
C ASP A 548 -2.79 -14.35 35.98
N PHE A 549 -2.70 -15.60 35.53
CA PHE A 549 -3.64 -16.65 35.87
C PHE A 549 -3.24 -17.48 37.10
N SER A 550 -2.23 -17.05 37.87
CA SER A 550 -1.74 -17.79 39.03
C SER A 550 -2.85 -18.09 40.04
N GLY A 551 -3.19 -19.37 40.20
CA GLY A 551 -4.20 -19.83 41.16
C GLY A 551 -5.65 -19.63 40.69
N LEU A 552 -5.88 -19.32 39.41
CA LEU A 552 -7.20 -19.23 38.81
C LEU A 552 -7.55 -20.53 38.07
N GLU A 553 -8.80 -20.99 38.20
CA GLU A 553 -9.33 -22.11 37.42
C GLU A 553 -10.18 -21.58 36.26
N PHE A 554 -9.85 -21.96 35.03
CA PHE A 554 -10.61 -21.62 33.83
C PHE A 554 -10.39 -22.65 32.72
N SER A 555 -11.26 -22.64 31.72
CA SER A 555 -11.12 -23.46 30.52
C SER A 555 -10.45 -22.67 29.40
N PHE A 556 -9.41 -23.23 28.80
CA PHE A 556 -8.72 -22.61 27.67
C PHE A 556 -9.64 -22.49 26.45
N PRO A 557 -9.44 -21.47 25.61
CA PRO A 557 -10.07 -21.39 24.29
C PRO A 557 -9.80 -22.67 23.48
N SER A 558 -10.86 -23.39 23.11
CA SER A 558 -10.78 -24.62 22.34
C SER A 558 -10.33 -24.36 20.89
N THR A 559 -11.25 -24.10 19.96
CA THR A 559 -10.93 -23.89 18.53
C THR A 559 -11.09 -22.43 18.15
N PHE A 560 -9.97 -21.77 17.85
CA PHE A 560 -9.92 -20.34 17.50
C PHE A 560 -9.47 -20.14 16.05
N GLY A 561 -10.14 -19.24 15.34
CA GLY A 561 -9.85 -18.94 13.94
C GLY A 561 -9.74 -17.45 13.61
N GLY A 562 -9.81 -16.57 14.62
CA GLY A 562 -9.65 -15.12 14.47
C GLY A 562 -8.20 -14.64 14.61
N ILE A 563 -8.04 -13.34 14.87
CA ILE A 563 -6.73 -12.72 15.09
C ILE A 563 -6.59 -12.39 16.58
N PHE A 564 -5.55 -12.90 17.22
CA PHE A 564 -5.18 -12.53 18.58
C PHE A 564 -3.82 -11.82 18.57
N ASN A 565 -3.82 -10.52 18.86
CA ASN A 565 -2.62 -9.70 18.90
C ASN A 565 -2.27 -9.38 20.36
N GLY A 566 -1.18 -9.97 20.84
CA GLY A 566 -0.70 -9.73 22.20
C GLY A 566 -0.04 -8.37 22.40
N LYS A 567 0.32 -7.64 21.34
CA LYS A 567 1.07 -6.35 21.41
C LYS A 567 2.29 -6.38 22.35
N ASN A 568 2.96 -7.54 22.44
CA ASN A 568 4.08 -7.88 23.31
C ASN A 568 3.75 -7.98 24.81
N HIS A 569 2.47 -7.99 25.19
CA HIS A 569 2.04 -8.30 26.55
C HIS A 569 2.24 -9.77 26.89
N SER A 570 2.43 -10.02 28.19
CA SER A 570 2.67 -11.36 28.72
C SER A 570 1.44 -11.99 29.35
N ILE A 571 1.24 -13.29 29.11
CA ILE A 571 0.31 -14.14 29.84
C ILE A 571 1.14 -15.08 30.72
N LYS A 572 0.84 -15.17 32.01
CA LYS A 572 1.62 -15.96 32.96
C LYS A 572 0.78 -16.71 33.99
N GLY A 573 1.42 -17.58 34.77
CA GLY A 573 0.81 -18.23 35.93
C GLY A 573 -0.12 -19.40 35.59
N ILE A 574 -0.07 -19.89 34.36
CA ILE A 574 -0.91 -21.02 33.94
C ILE A 574 -0.31 -22.32 34.48
N ASN A 575 -1.00 -22.97 35.40
CA ASN A 575 -0.65 -24.30 35.90
C ASN A 575 -1.83 -25.24 35.62
N HIS A 576 -1.76 -26.01 34.55
CA HIS A 576 -2.89 -26.81 34.10
C HIS A 576 -2.47 -28.22 33.67
N GLN A 577 -3.25 -29.20 34.10
CA GLN A 577 -3.10 -30.60 33.73
C GLN A 577 -4.44 -31.06 33.16
N ASP A 578 -4.44 -31.45 31.89
CA ASP A 578 -5.65 -31.88 31.18
C ASP A 578 -5.41 -33.18 30.42
N ASP A 579 -6.47 -33.95 30.23
CA ASP A 579 -6.42 -35.27 29.62
C ASP A 579 -6.31 -35.20 28.08
N ILE A 580 -6.50 -34.06 27.41
CA ILE A 580 -6.45 -33.95 25.94
C ILE A 580 -5.98 -32.56 25.46
N ASP A 581 -4.99 -32.51 24.55
CA ASP A 581 -4.52 -31.37 23.73
C ASP A 581 -4.50 -29.99 24.41
N LEU A 582 -3.35 -29.63 24.98
CA LEU A 582 -3.22 -28.43 25.82
C LEU A 582 -2.31 -27.35 25.22
N GLY A 583 -2.81 -26.13 25.22
CA GLY A 583 -2.08 -24.89 24.96
C GLY A 583 -2.94 -23.68 25.29
N LEU A 584 -2.39 -22.46 25.19
CA LEU A 584 -3.20 -21.24 25.35
C LEU A 584 -4.42 -21.26 24.41
N PHE A 585 -4.26 -21.87 23.24
CA PHE A 585 -5.34 -22.25 22.33
C PHE A 585 -5.27 -23.77 22.07
N GLY A 586 -6.41 -24.47 22.14
CA GLY A 586 -6.47 -25.90 21.82
C GLY A 586 -6.18 -26.18 20.34
N HIS A 587 -6.82 -25.46 19.44
CA HIS A 587 -6.58 -25.54 18.01
C HIS A 587 -6.69 -24.18 17.33
N ILE A 588 -5.62 -23.76 16.65
CA ILE A 588 -5.64 -22.61 15.74
C ILE A 588 -5.94 -23.10 14.33
N GLN A 589 -7.03 -22.61 13.73
CA GLN A 589 -7.45 -23.02 12.38
C GLN A 589 -6.65 -22.33 11.27
N ASN A 590 -6.81 -22.77 10.01
CA ASN A 590 -6.03 -22.28 8.85
C ASN A 590 -6.00 -20.75 8.65
N LYS A 591 -7.05 -20.02 9.09
CA LYS A 591 -7.14 -18.56 9.03
C LYS A 591 -6.77 -17.85 10.34
N GLY A 592 -6.58 -18.61 11.43
CA GLY A 592 -6.26 -18.07 12.73
C GLY A 592 -4.85 -17.50 12.79
N ILE A 593 -4.70 -16.33 13.39
CA ILE A 593 -3.40 -15.65 13.54
C ILE A 593 -3.19 -15.33 15.02
N ILE A 594 -2.10 -15.84 15.59
CA ILE A 594 -1.62 -15.47 16.92
C ILE A 594 -0.30 -14.73 16.76
N LYS A 595 -0.23 -13.48 17.24
CA LYS A 595 0.99 -12.67 17.08
C LYS A 595 1.36 -11.86 18.31
N ASN A 596 2.67 -11.62 18.44
CA ASN A 596 3.25 -10.68 19.41
C ASN A 596 2.81 -10.99 20.86
N ILE A 597 2.83 -12.25 21.29
CA ILE A 597 2.45 -12.63 22.66
C ILE A 597 3.59 -13.37 23.36
N ILE A 598 3.72 -13.13 24.66
CA ILE A 598 4.71 -13.80 25.52
C ILE A 598 3.96 -14.68 26.53
N VAL A 599 4.22 -15.99 26.54
CA VAL A 599 3.70 -16.89 27.58
C VAL A 599 4.85 -17.24 28.51
N LYS A 600 4.74 -17.01 29.82
CA LYS A 600 5.83 -17.24 30.79
C LYS A 600 5.35 -17.76 32.14
N ASP A 601 6.22 -18.37 32.93
CA ASP A 601 5.87 -18.89 34.26
C ASP A 601 4.67 -19.85 34.21
N CYS A 602 4.65 -20.74 33.23
CA CYS A 602 3.56 -21.69 33.00
C CYS A 602 4.06 -23.15 33.09
N THR A 603 3.20 -24.03 33.59
CA THR A 603 3.37 -25.48 33.54
C THR A 603 2.14 -26.11 32.90
N LEU A 604 2.32 -26.73 31.73
CA LEU A 604 1.26 -27.39 30.99
C LEU A 604 1.58 -28.88 30.87
N SER A 605 0.67 -29.73 31.34
CA SER A 605 0.75 -31.19 31.17
C SER A 605 -0.46 -31.71 30.38
N SER A 606 -0.20 -32.39 29.25
CA SER A 606 -1.23 -33.00 28.40
C SER A 606 -0.97 -34.50 28.23
N THR A 607 -2.02 -35.31 28.04
CA THR A 607 -1.81 -36.72 27.63
C THR A 607 -1.53 -36.86 26.14
N THR A 608 -1.89 -35.89 25.29
CA THR A 608 -1.71 -35.95 23.82
C THR A 608 -0.72 -34.89 23.32
N TYR A 609 -1.15 -33.80 22.67
CA TYR A 609 -0.27 -32.71 22.24
C TYR A 609 -0.19 -31.62 23.32
N ALA A 610 1.00 -31.06 23.54
CA ALA A 610 1.21 -29.90 24.40
C ALA A 610 2.00 -28.82 23.67
N GLY A 611 1.51 -27.57 23.70
CA GLY A 611 2.24 -26.41 23.21
C GLY A 611 1.96 -25.15 24.03
N GLY A 612 2.97 -24.28 24.21
CA GLY A 612 2.79 -23.07 25.02
C GLY A 612 1.77 -22.08 24.44
N ILE A 613 1.68 -22.00 23.10
CA ILE A 613 0.68 -21.19 22.40
C ILE A 613 -0.47 -22.06 21.90
N ALA A 614 -0.16 -23.17 21.24
CA ALA A 614 -1.17 -24.00 20.58
C ALA A 614 -0.98 -25.49 20.86
N ALA A 615 -2.02 -26.23 21.21
CA ALA A 615 -1.91 -27.69 21.17
C ALA A 615 -1.79 -28.17 19.72
N ARG A 616 -2.63 -27.64 18.83
CA ARG A 616 -2.56 -27.85 17.38
C ARG A 616 -2.56 -26.51 16.64
N ASN A 617 -1.66 -26.36 15.66
CA ASN A 617 -1.61 -25.19 14.79
C ASN A 617 -1.81 -25.58 13.33
N SER A 618 -2.83 -25.01 12.69
CA SER A 618 -3.01 -25.03 11.24
C SER A 618 -2.93 -23.62 10.63
N GLY A 619 -2.90 -22.57 11.46
CA GLY A 619 -2.82 -21.16 11.05
C GLY A 619 -1.42 -20.55 11.19
N LEU A 620 -1.34 -19.25 11.48
CA LEU A 620 -0.08 -18.51 11.62
C LEU A 620 0.22 -18.15 13.08
N ILE A 621 1.40 -18.54 13.57
CA ILE A 621 1.96 -18.05 14.82
C ILE A 621 3.24 -17.25 14.51
N ILE A 622 3.28 -15.98 14.90
CA ILE A 622 4.39 -15.09 14.53
C ILE A 622 4.81 -14.15 15.67
N ASN A 623 6.12 -13.97 15.85
CA ASN A 623 6.70 -13.07 16.86
C ASN A 623 6.29 -13.40 18.31
N CYS A 624 6.08 -14.68 18.62
CA CYS A 624 5.66 -15.12 19.95
C CYS A 624 6.84 -15.72 20.75
N ALA A 625 6.81 -15.61 22.07
CA ALA A 625 7.81 -16.21 22.95
C ALA A 625 7.17 -17.06 24.06
N VAL A 626 7.78 -18.21 24.38
CA VAL A 626 7.33 -19.11 25.45
C VAL A 626 8.46 -19.41 26.43
N TYR A 627 8.20 -19.17 27.72
CA TYR A 627 9.08 -19.46 28.87
C TYR A 627 8.33 -20.37 29.84
N ALA A 628 8.25 -21.67 29.53
CA ALA A 628 7.38 -22.59 30.24
C ALA A 628 7.99 -23.99 30.36
N ASP A 629 7.63 -24.68 31.44
CA ASP A 629 7.91 -26.10 31.62
C ASP A 629 6.74 -26.90 31.04
N LEU A 630 6.97 -27.52 29.88
CA LEU A 630 5.94 -28.22 29.13
C LEU A 630 6.15 -29.73 29.21
N HIS A 631 5.06 -30.46 29.44
CA HIS A 631 5.06 -31.89 29.65
C HIS A 631 3.97 -32.59 28.82
N SER A 632 4.30 -33.71 28.15
CA SER A 632 3.29 -34.61 27.58
C SER A 632 3.59 -36.07 27.84
N GLU A 633 2.55 -36.88 28.05
CA GLU A 633 2.69 -38.29 28.45
C GLU A 633 2.85 -39.26 27.27
N TYR A 634 2.12 -39.07 26.16
CA TYR A 634 2.08 -40.06 25.05
C TYR A 634 2.58 -39.56 23.68
N MET A 635 2.45 -38.27 23.36
CA MET A 635 2.93 -37.71 22.07
C MET A 635 3.97 -36.62 22.30
N ASN A 636 4.40 -35.92 21.24
CA ASN A 636 5.48 -34.94 21.34
C ASN A 636 4.94 -33.59 21.84
N SER A 637 5.62 -33.01 22.83
CA SER A 637 5.41 -31.61 23.25
C SER A 637 6.24 -30.67 22.40
N GLY A 638 5.74 -29.47 22.12
CA GLY A 638 6.57 -28.40 21.55
C GLY A 638 6.48 -27.10 22.31
N GLY A 639 7.53 -26.28 22.23
CA GLY A 639 7.56 -24.99 22.91
C GLY A 639 6.45 -24.03 22.48
N ILE A 640 6.22 -23.91 21.17
CA ILE A 640 5.16 -23.07 20.59
C ILE A 640 3.91 -23.91 20.31
N ALA A 641 4.08 -25.03 19.61
CA ALA A 641 2.97 -25.88 19.18
C ALA A 641 3.22 -27.38 19.47
N GLY A 642 2.21 -28.11 19.96
CA GLY A 642 2.33 -29.56 20.09
C GLY A 642 2.35 -30.28 18.75
N TYR A 643 1.39 -29.94 17.89
CA TYR A 643 1.29 -30.38 16.50
C TYR A 643 1.21 -29.17 15.56
N ASN A 644 2.08 -29.11 14.56
CA ASN A 644 2.11 -28.05 13.56
C ASN A 644 1.86 -28.58 12.14
N ASP A 645 0.83 -28.04 11.52
CA ASP A 645 0.48 -28.17 10.10
C ASP A 645 0.40 -26.79 9.41
N GLY A 646 0.42 -25.71 10.20
CA GLY A 646 0.43 -24.32 9.76
C GLY A 646 1.83 -23.70 9.75
N THR A 647 1.92 -22.38 9.92
CA THR A 647 3.18 -21.62 9.83
C THR A 647 3.57 -21.02 11.18
N ILE A 648 4.84 -21.20 11.57
CA ILE A 648 5.45 -20.62 12.78
C ILE A 648 6.69 -19.81 12.37
N ILE A 649 6.69 -18.50 12.64
CA ILE A 649 7.75 -17.57 12.20
C ILE A 649 8.25 -16.70 13.36
N ASN A 650 9.57 -16.52 13.45
CA ASN A 650 10.19 -15.58 14.39
C ASN A 650 9.76 -15.78 15.86
N CYS A 651 9.60 -17.04 16.26
CA CYS A 651 9.20 -17.43 17.61
C CYS A 651 10.41 -17.88 18.45
N ALA A 652 10.31 -17.69 19.77
CA ALA A 652 11.35 -18.07 20.71
C ALA A 652 10.81 -18.97 21.83
N VAL A 653 11.59 -19.96 22.23
CA VAL A 653 11.26 -20.87 23.34
C VAL A 653 12.44 -20.96 24.28
N LYS A 654 12.17 -20.87 25.58
CA LYS A 654 13.09 -21.30 26.65
C LYS A 654 12.36 -22.25 27.57
N SER A 655 12.91 -23.45 27.78
CA SER A 655 12.31 -24.47 28.64
C SER A 655 13.37 -25.28 29.36
N ASP A 656 13.20 -25.48 30.67
CA ASP A 656 14.12 -26.27 31.48
C ASP A 656 13.75 -27.77 31.51
N THR A 657 12.71 -28.17 30.76
CA THR A 657 12.22 -29.55 30.69
C THR A 657 13.28 -30.55 30.22
N SER A 658 13.32 -31.71 30.87
CA SER A 658 14.25 -32.81 30.56
C SER A 658 13.57 -33.98 29.84
N GLN A 659 12.36 -33.76 29.29
CA GLN A 659 11.61 -34.80 28.60
C GLN A 659 12.22 -35.16 27.23
N SER A 660 12.33 -36.46 26.94
CA SER A 660 12.95 -36.96 25.71
C SER A 660 12.13 -36.73 24.43
N ASN A 661 10.83 -36.43 24.54
CA ASN A 661 9.91 -36.22 23.41
C ASN A 661 9.55 -34.74 23.20
N PHE A 662 10.36 -33.82 23.71
CA PHE A 662 10.16 -32.37 23.54
C PHE A 662 10.84 -31.87 22.26
N GLY A 663 10.05 -31.36 21.31
CA GLY A 663 10.51 -30.70 20.10
C GLY A 663 10.60 -29.19 20.32
N GLY A 664 11.81 -28.63 20.35
CA GLY A 664 12.08 -27.25 20.81
C GLY A 664 11.03 -26.19 20.43
N ILE A 665 10.64 -26.12 19.15
CA ILE A 665 9.57 -25.21 18.67
C ILE A 665 8.23 -25.93 18.50
N ALA A 666 8.24 -27.08 17.84
CA ALA A 666 7.06 -27.89 17.63
C ALA A 666 7.31 -29.36 18.00
N GLY A 667 6.38 -30.00 18.70
CA GLY A 667 6.51 -31.41 19.06
C GLY A 667 6.49 -32.30 17.82
N THR A 668 5.51 -32.08 16.95
CA THR A 668 5.40 -32.69 15.63
C THR A 668 5.19 -31.60 14.59
N ASN A 669 5.97 -31.61 13.51
CA ASN A 669 5.74 -30.76 12.33
C ASN A 669 5.45 -31.68 11.15
N TYR A 670 4.23 -31.62 10.59
CA TYR A 670 3.82 -32.55 9.53
C TYR A 670 3.95 -31.93 8.14
N TYR A 671 3.02 -31.05 7.73
CA TYR A 671 3.16 -30.22 6.52
C TYR A 671 3.40 -28.73 6.81
N GLY A 672 3.61 -28.37 8.08
CA GLY A 672 3.78 -27.00 8.50
C GLY A 672 5.16 -26.41 8.21
N THR A 673 5.23 -25.08 8.20
CA THR A 673 6.47 -24.31 8.03
C THR A 673 6.96 -23.78 9.37
N ILE A 674 8.25 -23.96 9.67
CA ILE A 674 8.92 -23.33 10.81
C ILE A 674 10.12 -22.54 10.29
N LYS A 675 10.14 -21.23 10.55
CA LYS A 675 11.16 -20.31 10.02
C LYS A 675 11.60 -19.29 11.06
N ASP A 676 12.89 -18.96 11.08
CA ASP A 676 13.46 -17.89 11.92
C ASP A 676 13.19 -18.05 13.44
N CYS A 677 13.03 -19.29 13.93
CA CYS A 677 12.71 -19.58 15.32
C CYS A 677 13.95 -20.01 16.14
N VAL A 678 13.92 -19.79 17.46
CA VAL A 678 15.01 -20.12 18.40
C VAL A 678 14.46 -20.92 19.58
N ALA A 679 15.11 -22.04 19.94
CA ALA A 679 14.76 -22.84 21.10
C ALA A 679 15.98 -23.08 22.00
N GLU A 680 15.87 -22.72 23.28
CA GLU A 680 16.83 -23.01 24.34
C GLU A 680 16.20 -24.05 25.29
N CYS A 681 16.54 -25.33 25.11
CA CYS A 681 16.02 -26.43 25.92
C CYS A 681 17.05 -27.54 26.18
N ASN A 682 16.89 -28.29 27.26
CA ASN A 682 17.78 -29.41 27.65
C ASN A 682 17.58 -30.70 26.81
N SER A 683 16.84 -30.65 25.69
CA SER A 683 16.46 -31.77 24.81
C SER A 683 17.04 -31.62 23.39
N PHE A 684 17.41 -32.74 22.74
CA PHE A 684 18.26 -32.83 21.54
C PHE A 684 17.54 -32.71 20.17
N ALA A 685 16.28 -32.27 20.09
CA ALA A 685 15.59 -32.21 18.78
C ALA A 685 14.66 -30.99 18.63
N ILE A 686 14.77 -30.32 17.48
CA ILE A 686 13.90 -29.18 17.07
C ILE A 686 12.45 -29.65 16.81
N THR A 687 12.29 -30.91 16.38
CA THR A 687 11.03 -31.64 16.21
C THR A 687 11.22 -33.09 16.67
N GLY A 688 10.26 -33.69 17.38
CA GLY A 688 10.38 -35.06 17.88
C GLY A 688 10.23 -36.17 16.80
N ASN A 689 10.04 -35.82 15.52
CA ASN A 689 10.11 -36.73 14.38
C ASN A 689 10.49 -35.92 13.11
N ASP A 690 11.44 -36.44 12.31
CA ASP A 690 11.97 -35.83 11.09
C ASP A 690 10.89 -35.46 10.06
N ALA A 691 10.88 -34.21 9.55
CA ALA A 691 10.14 -33.84 8.34
C ALA A 691 10.76 -32.64 7.58
N LEU A 692 10.61 -32.71 6.25
CA LEU A 692 11.08 -31.78 5.22
C LEU A 692 10.53 -30.35 5.42
N ASN A 693 11.32 -29.34 5.01
CA ASN A 693 11.02 -27.87 5.02
C ASN A 693 11.39 -27.05 6.26
N THR A 694 12.36 -27.49 7.06
CA THR A 694 12.98 -26.65 8.11
C THR A 694 14.11 -25.79 7.53
N TYR A 695 13.96 -24.46 7.53
CA TYR A 695 15.00 -23.53 7.05
C TYR A 695 15.59 -22.72 8.22
N LYS A 696 16.89 -22.91 8.48
CA LYS A 696 17.74 -22.28 9.52
C LYS A 696 17.09 -22.19 10.92
N VAL A 697 17.36 -23.20 11.74
CA VAL A 697 17.06 -23.25 13.18
C VAL A 697 18.35 -23.61 13.92
N HIS A 698 18.70 -22.87 14.97
CA HIS A 698 19.89 -23.14 15.79
C HIS A 698 19.53 -24.08 16.94
N SER A 699 20.02 -25.33 16.92
CA SER A 699 20.07 -26.21 18.09
C SER A 699 21.48 -26.16 18.69
N SER A 700 21.60 -25.94 20.00
CA SER A 700 22.88 -25.94 20.70
C SER A 700 23.30 -27.38 21.03
N ASP A 701 23.99 -28.06 20.13
CA ASP A 701 24.67 -29.33 20.42
C ASP A 701 26.17 -29.07 20.63
N ASP A 702 26.60 -29.05 21.90
CA ASP A 702 27.80 -29.74 22.41
C ASP A 702 28.10 -29.29 23.86
N CYS A 703 27.63 -30.07 24.84
CA CYS A 703 28.09 -29.96 26.23
C CYS A 703 29.32 -30.82 26.49
N ILE A 704 30.41 -30.20 26.97
CA ILE A 704 31.32 -30.81 27.94
C ILE A 704 31.51 -29.83 29.11
N PHE A 705 31.06 -30.22 30.30
CA PHE A 705 31.28 -29.51 31.56
C PHE A 705 32.73 -29.68 32.07
N ILE A 706 33.37 -28.58 32.48
CA ILE A 706 34.33 -28.55 33.61
C ILE A 706 34.11 -27.27 34.45
N GLN A 707 34.18 -27.47 35.77
CA GLN A 707 33.82 -26.63 36.90
C GLN A 707 34.96 -25.69 37.38
N GLY A 708 34.63 -24.49 37.88
CA GLY A 708 35.48 -23.60 38.69
C GLY A 708 36.25 -22.54 37.87
N ILE A 709 36.05 -21.23 38.08
CA ILE A 709 36.60 -20.46 39.19
C ILE A 709 35.58 -19.39 39.66
N LYS A 710 35.28 -19.41 40.97
CA LYS A 710 34.64 -18.30 41.69
C LYS A 710 35.62 -17.11 41.73
N VAL A 711 35.27 -15.97 41.16
CA VAL A 711 35.87 -14.70 41.60
C VAL A 711 35.13 -14.27 42.86
N PRO A 712 35.80 -14.14 44.02
CA PRO A 712 35.12 -13.81 45.27
C PRO A 712 34.48 -12.41 45.22
N ASN A 713 33.28 -12.27 45.79
CA ASN A 713 32.61 -10.98 46.01
C ASN A 713 33.47 -9.90 46.70
N SER A 714 34.62 -10.27 47.28
CA SER A 714 35.58 -9.34 47.89
C SER A 714 36.40 -8.50 46.90
N LEU A 715 36.36 -8.78 45.59
CA LEU A 715 37.06 -7.99 44.56
C LEU A 715 36.14 -7.03 43.78
N LEU A 716 34.84 -7.33 43.70
CA LEU A 716 33.86 -6.44 43.04
C LEU A 716 33.62 -5.16 43.85
N SER A 717 33.60 -5.27 45.19
CA SER A 717 33.48 -4.12 46.09
C SER A 717 34.69 -3.18 46.04
N SER A 718 35.88 -3.67 45.70
CA SER A 718 37.10 -2.87 45.64
C SER A 718 37.23 -2.10 44.32
N PHE A 719 36.61 -2.60 43.24
CA PHE A 719 36.58 -1.95 41.93
C PHE A 719 35.50 -0.86 41.84
N VAL A 720 34.32 -1.11 42.43
CA VAL A 720 33.24 -0.11 42.55
C VAL A 720 33.61 1.02 43.53
N LYS A 721 34.48 0.75 44.52
CA LYS A 721 34.99 1.77 45.45
C LYS A 721 36.00 2.72 44.80
N LEU A 722 36.79 2.25 43.83
CA LEU A 722 37.73 3.10 43.08
C LEU A 722 37.03 4.13 42.17
N LEU A 723 35.80 3.84 41.73
CA LEU A 723 34.98 4.73 40.90
C LEU A 723 34.04 5.64 41.70
N LYS A 724 33.81 5.36 42.99
CA LYS A 724 33.00 6.18 43.90
C LYS A 724 33.80 7.14 44.78
N ASP A 725 35.13 7.00 44.84
CA ASP A 725 36.02 7.88 45.62
C ASP A 725 36.57 9.10 44.83
N ILE A 726 36.00 9.41 43.65
CA ILE A 726 36.15 10.75 43.05
C ILE A 726 34.94 11.58 43.49
N GLU A 727 34.98 12.06 44.74
CA GLU A 727 34.05 13.08 45.21
C GLU A 727 34.38 14.46 44.59
N PRO A 728 33.37 15.31 44.35
CA PRO A 728 33.51 16.58 43.68
C PRO A 728 34.13 17.62 44.60
N ILE A 729 35.29 18.17 44.22
CA ILE A 729 35.84 19.36 44.88
C ILE A 729 35.16 20.59 44.27
N THR A 730 34.34 21.25 45.09
CA THR A 730 33.79 22.60 44.84
C THR A 730 34.88 23.68 44.90
N GLU A 731 34.69 24.70 44.05
CA GLU A 731 35.32 26.04 44.02
C GLU A 731 36.80 26.16 43.59
N GLY A 732 37.02 26.77 42.42
CA GLY A 732 38.30 27.44 42.10
C GLY A 732 38.78 27.30 40.64
N TYR A 733 38.69 28.39 39.88
CA TYR A 733 39.42 28.76 38.64
C TYR A 733 40.25 27.73 37.84
N ALA A 734 39.86 27.62 36.56
CA ALA A 734 40.65 27.64 35.32
C ALA A 734 41.71 26.55 35.00
N HIS A 735 41.46 25.88 33.87
CA HIS A 735 42.37 25.32 32.85
C HIS A 735 43.59 24.51 33.28
N THR A 736 43.64 23.26 32.81
CA THR A 736 44.54 22.84 31.70
C THR A 736 44.17 21.44 31.20
N ASP A 737 44.07 21.31 29.87
CA ASP A 737 43.94 20.03 29.17
C ASP A 737 45.16 19.15 29.41
N MET A 738 44.93 17.95 29.96
CA MET A 738 45.91 16.87 29.96
C MET A 738 45.19 15.59 29.49
N ILE A 739 45.31 15.29 28.20
CA ILE A 739 44.82 14.02 27.62
C ILE A 739 45.80 12.92 28.03
N ILE A 740 45.38 12.06 28.96
CA ILE A 740 46.13 10.89 29.45
C ILE A 740 45.81 9.68 28.56
N GLY A 741 46.08 9.77 27.27
CA GLY A 741 45.92 8.67 26.30
C GLY A 741 44.49 8.40 25.81
N ASP A 742 44.38 7.93 24.57
CA ASP A 742 43.11 7.52 23.95
C ASP A 742 42.74 6.10 24.40
N TYR A 743 41.60 5.98 25.08
CA TYR A 743 40.98 4.69 25.43
C TYR A 743 39.76 4.46 24.54
N VAL A 744 39.65 3.27 23.96
CA VAL A 744 38.43 2.83 23.28
C VAL A 744 37.55 2.12 24.31
N ILE A 745 36.43 2.75 24.65
CA ILE A 745 35.39 2.15 25.50
C ILE A 745 34.48 1.34 24.57
N VAL A 746 34.31 0.06 24.88
CA VAL A 746 33.38 -0.84 24.19
C VAL A 746 32.24 -1.11 25.16
N LEU A 747 31.02 -0.72 24.78
CA LEU A 747 29.82 -1.00 25.56
C LEU A 747 29.28 -2.37 25.13
N SER A 748 29.12 -3.29 26.08
CA SER A 748 28.55 -4.61 25.79
C SER A 748 27.15 -4.45 25.19
N GLY A 749 26.95 -5.10 24.05
CA GLY A 749 25.73 -5.09 23.26
C GLY A 749 25.62 -4.00 22.19
N ASP A 750 26.37 -2.90 22.29
CA ASP A 750 26.35 -1.79 21.33
C ASP A 750 27.33 -2.09 20.17
N VAL A 751 26.84 -2.90 19.24
CA VAL A 751 27.62 -3.43 18.12
C VAL A 751 27.76 -2.39 17.01
N ASP A 752 26.89 -1.39 16.96
CA ASP A 752 27.04 -0.29 16.02
C ASP A 752 27.91 0.87 16.53
N GLY A 753 28.19 0.89 17.83
CA GLY A 753 29.10 1.84 18.48
C GLY A 753 28.50 3.23 18.65
N ASN A 754 27.16 3.35 18.59
CA ASN A 754 26.46 4.61 18.68
C ASN A 754 26.20 5.06 20.13
N GLY A 755 26.56 4.24 21.12
CA GLY A 755 26.37 4.50 22.55
C GLY A 755 25.00 4.09 23.09
N MET A 756 24.14 3.46 22.28
CA MET A 756 22.80 3.03 22.62
C MET A 756 22.53 1.60 22.17
N LEU A 757 21.92 0.79 23.03
CA LEU A 757 21.40 -0.52 22.61
C LEU A 757 20.10 -0.36 21.82
N SER A 758 20.14 -0.70 20.53
CA SER A 758 19.06 -0.49 19.58
C SER A 758 18.77 -1.72 18.72
N ALA A 759 17.73 -1.64 17.88
CA ALA A 759 17.41 -2.71 16.96
C ALA A 759 18.54 -2.98 15.94
N THR A 760 19.31 -1.94 15.61
CA THR A 760 20.46 -2.01 14.73
C THR A 760 21.52 -2.98 15.25
N ASP A 761 21.69 -3.06 16.57
CA ASP A 761 22.76 -3.84 17.20
C ASP A 761 22.52 -5.35 17.10
N TYR A 762 21.32 -5.81 17.44
CA TYR A 762 20.99 -7.22 17.26
C TYR A 762 20.84 -7.59 15.78
N LEU A 763 20.43 -6.65 14.91
CA LEU A 763 20.39 -6.88 13.46
C LEU A 763 21.79 -7.05 12.87
N ARG A 764 22.80 -6.31 13.35
CA ARG A 764 24.19 -6.49 12.92
C ARG A 764 24.77 -7.82 13.34
N ILE A 765 24.47 -8.30 14.54
CA ILE A 765 24.86 -9.66 14.97
C ILE A 765 24.14 -10.72 14.13
N LYS A 766 22.85 -10.52 13.83
CA LYS A 766 22.09 -11.39 12.92
C LYS A 766 22.76 -11.45 11.53
N GLN A 767 23.11 -10.31 10.95
CA GLN A 767 23.80 -10.24 9.66
C GLN A 767 25.21 -10.89 9.70
N TYR A 768 25.90 -10.79 10.85
CA TYR A 768 27.16 -11.50 11.08
C TYR A 768 26.98 -13.02 11.06
N PHE A 769 25.97 -13.55 11.75
CA PHE A 769 25.66 -14.99 11.69
C PHE A 769 25.19 -15.46 10.31
N LEU A 770 24.54 -14.58 9.54
CA LEU A 770 24.14 -14.86 8.16
C LEU A 770 25.29 -14.77 7.16
N GLY A 771 26.49 -14.34 7.59
CA GLY A 771 27.66 -14.15 6.73
C GLY A 771 27.54 -12.95 5.78
N THR A 772 26.52 -12.10 5.97
CA THR A 772 26.24 -10.94 5.12
C THR A 772 26.93 -9.67 5.62
N LEU A 773 27.45 -9.67 6.85
CA LEU A 773 28.17 -8.54 7.42
C LEU A 773 29.34 -9.00 8.33
N PRO A 774 30.61 -8.83 7.95
CA PRO A 774 31.73 -9.07 8.86
C PRO A 774 31.83 -7.97 9.93
N LEU A 775 32.09 -8.35 11.18
CA LEU A 775 32.27 -7.42 12.30
C LEU A 775 33.75 -7.09 12.53
N THR A 776 34.04 -5.88 12.98
CA THR A 776 35.38 -5.46 13.42
C THR A 776 35.72 -5.98 14.82
N ASN A 777 36.99 -5.96 15.23
CA ASN A 777 37.43 -6.50 16.53
C ASN A 777 36.77 -5.83 17.75
N SER A 778 36.44 -4.53 17.68
CA SER A 778 35.72 -3.83 18.74
C SER A 778 34.25 -4.25 18.79
N GLN A 779 33.63 -4.46 17.63
CA GLN A 779 32.25 -4.92 17.51
C GLN A 779 32.10 -6.37 17.92
N ILE A 780 33.11 -7.21 17.67
CA ILE A 780 33.14 -8.58 18.16
C ILE A 780 33.16 -8.60 19.70
N LYS A 781 33.93 -7.71 20.32
CA LYS A 781 33.94 -7.56 21.79
C LYS A 781 32.65 -6.97 22.35
N ALA A 782 31.96 -6.10 21.59
CA ALA A 782 30.65 -5.60 21.97
C ALA A 782 29.58 -6.70 21.86
N ALA A 783 29.70 -7.55 20.85
CA ALA A 783 28.76 -8.63 20.55
C ALA A 783 28.95 -9.89 21.42
N ASP A 784 30.09 -10.05 22.10
CA ASP A 784 30.40 -11.15 23.03
C ASP A 784 30.01 -10.73 24.46
N ILE A 785 28.75 -11.00 24.83
CA ILE A 785 28.14 -10.52 26.08
C ILE A 785 28.68 -11.28 27.28
N ASP A 786 28.92 -12.58 27.14
CA ASP A 786 29.44 -13.42 28.22
C ASP A 786 30.98 -13.42 28.33
N SER A 787 31.65 -12.72 27.40
CA SER A 787 33.11 -12.56 27.33
C SER A 787 33.88 -13.87 27.18
N ASN A 788 33.27 -14.87 26.54
CA ASN A 788 33.88 -16.17 26.32
C ASN A 788 34.86 -16.22 25.13
N GLY A 789 34.95 -15.12 24.36
CA GLY A 789 35.83 -14.96 23.21
C GLY A 789 35.22 -15.40 21.88
N ARG A 790 33.92 -15.70 21.85
CA ARG A 790 33.15 -16.09 20.67
C ARG A 790 31.82 -15.33 20.67
N ILE A 791 31.25 -15.14 19.48
CA ILE A 791 29.88 -14.61 19.36
C ILE A 791 28.97 -15.81 19.10
N GLU A 792 28.07 -16.07 20.04
CA GLU A 792 27.19 -17.24 20.05
C GLU A 792 25.71 -16.79 20.06
N SER A 793 24.78 -17.71 19.82
CA SER A 793 23.34 -17.38 19.75
C SER A 793 22.80 -16.82 21.07
N THR A 794 23.46 -17.14 22.18
CA THR A 794 23.22 -16.63 23.54
C THR A 794 23.47 -15.12 23.64
N ASP A 795 24.50 -14.60 22.97
CA ASP A 795 24.80 -13.17 22.99
C ASP A 795 23.78 -12.36 22.19
N TYR A 796 23.42 -12.87 21.00
CA TYR A 796 22.35 -12.30 20.19
C TYR A 796 21.03 -12.25 20.95
N LEU A 797 20.68 -13.34 21.63
CA LEU A 797 19.48 -13.42 22.44
C LEU A 797 19.52 -12.42 23.60
N SER A 798 20.66 -12.31 24.30
CA SER A 798 20.83 -11.38 25.43
C SER A 798 20.61 -9.91 25.02
N ILE A 799 21.14 -9.51 23.87
CA ILE A 799 20.99 -8.15 23.32
C ILE A 799 19.54 -7.90 22.87
N LYS A 800 18.92 -8.87 22.19
CA LYS A 800 17.50 -8.80 21.81
C LYS A 800 16.60 -8.65 23.05
N LEU A 801 16.87 -9.42 24.11
CA LEU A 801 16.09 -9.37 25.34
C LEU A 801 16.29 -8.06 26.11
N HIS A 802 17.49 -7.48 26.12
CA HIS A 802 17.70 -6.15 26.70
C HIS A 802 17.02 -5.03 25.93
N PHE A 803 17.08 -5.07 24.59
CA PHE A 803 16.36 -4.11 23.76
C PHE A 803 14.84 -4.15 24.03
N LEU A 804 14.29 -5.36 24.20
CA LEU A 804 12.88 -5.57 24.57
C LEU A 804 12.57 -5.26 26.05
N LYS A 805 13.57 -4.81 26.83
CA LYS A 805 13.49 -4.52 28.28
C LYS A 805 13.10 -5.73 29.13
N LEU A 806 13.39 -6.94 28.67
CA LEU A 806 13.04 -8.20 29.33
C LEU A 806 14.17 -8.72 30.23
N THR A 807 15.42 -8.38 29.94
CA THR A 807 16.60 -8.71 30.76
C THR A 807 17.58 -7.55 30.75
N ASP A 808 18.28 -7.28 31.85
CA ASP A 808 19.35 -6.28 31.84
C ASP A 808 20.72 -6.94 31.65
N ILE A 809 21.35 -6.78 30.48
CA ILE A 809 22.72 -7.28 30.23
C ILE A 809 23.78 -6.53 31.05
N TYR A 810 23.43 -5.40 31.68
CA TYR A 810 24.32 -4.68 32.60
C TYR A 810 24.18 -5.12 34.06
N GLY A 811 23.29 -6.07 34.35
CA GLY A 811 23.09 -6.64 35.69
C GLY A 811 22.43 -5.65 36.66
N GLY A 812 21.10 -5.63 36.64
CA GLY A 812 20.24 -5.02 37.67
C GLY A 812 19.82 -6.01 38.75
#